data_AF-A0A6C0LF79-F1
#
_entry.id   AF-A0A6C0LF79-F1
#
_cell.length_a   1.000
_cell.length_b   1.000
_cell.length_c   1.000
_cell.angle_alpha   90.00
_cell.angle_beta   90.00
_cell.angle_gamma   90.00
#
_symmetry.space_group_name_H-M   'P 1'
#
loop_
_entity.id
_entity.type
_entity.pdbx_description
1 polymer ?
#
loop_
_entity_poly.entity_id
_entity_poly.type
_entity_poly.pdbx_seq_one_letter_code
_entity_poly.pdbx_strand_id
1 'polypeptide(L)'
;MNNQEKGLLYEKYVKDFIIQKIGCNAYLWNECPENILIDNALVDSHNDMRLIRKDIKEGYLHTHKDIGIDIIQLDNNRCSIVQCKNGYSNGLCVDDISGIMMRSNFMRDVPTFIYYTNCLSRNVKYTSILSPYVVNIDCSVNIDKLLEVSIDNKIYFVKLPYEDKNNQEITKTEIIPYSYQSEAVAKFKEHFESNNRGILSLPCGCGKTYTSYIISSDYSHIIILSPLREFASQNLNRFIEYGYDKNNTLLVDSDGNRDIDSIKEIIKNKNKLLISCTYNSMDLITECLDLFKDALFIVDEFHNLSKANISDDENHIFKLLMSDYKILFMSATPRIYDIEYDDEAFDMEWLFGDVVYQMTFTDAIANKYITDYKIWLPSIHENNEELDKELSIYEIDNEIKNRCKFLYSCIANNGSRKCIIYCKDTEDMMSMIECMKTLNEFYIMDIEINSISCEDIEKKRKRTLESFANNNDKIQLLFNIRILNECIDIPSCDSIYISYAPKNKITTIQRISRATRTDKNNPYKVANIYIWCEEYEEILETLSSIKEYDIMFKDKIKVNAVDFYHSKEDKEIELVENDKVLISNCIVGVKEFRVMSWEEKLEMVEEYIKENGKLPLSTDKNVMVKQLRNWISHQNKYYKKHIHMFRNIQYVNKWETFIENYSHLFRTNEEQWYDMLECVKHYIYDNNKLPSILDEDPYIQTLYRWVGTQKHKYKNKLQIMNMKNEKIRSTWETFIKDNYILFMSNEELWNENLEQLKQYIEKYNKEPSTIDEDKNIQRLGRWLSTQKKNYKLQIENMKDYETRKVWEDFLQSFSIIKTREDIWLNKFENLKLYIQKHNKSPYDTDNNNQDKILSQWLGTQNQNFKNNKGFMKIHCLKQKWINFKEEFKNIFMSQDEIWKNHIETVENYIAKHNKLPLSTDKNKEIQKLATWISNQKDNYKFQQNIMLNEDIKQLWINFVEKHKRLFITREEQWIENLHKIDEYIKQHNKLPSKKDTNDDVKTLKIWIYTQKKNYPNMGIMRNNNDIMKLWESFIENNKPLFMTFHEIWNDNLYNLEQYIKTYNKLPSQIDSDINIQQLGGWVSTQKTNFEKHRDIMKDPVIRNKWLDFMNTYPLFFRSNKDIWYDYFQQSSNYIINYKKRPSSTDKNKHIQQLGRWLITQTKNYKSNKFIMQELEIRQSWEDFTKQYDYIFET
;
A
#
# COMPACT_ATOMS: atom_id res chain seq x y z
N MET A 1 -38.77 38.09 -30.04
CA MET A 1 -37.41 38.17 -29.50
C MET A 1 -36.84 39.57 -29.66
N ASN A 2 -36.28 40.13 -28.60
CA ASN A 2 -35.47 41.35 -28.70
C ASN A 2 -34.16 41.04 -29.45
N ASN A 3 -33.38 42.06 -29.85
CA ASN A 3 -32.14 41.83 -30.61
C ASN A 3 -31.07 41.04 -29.83
N GLN A 4 -31.13 41.09 -28.50
CA GLN A 4 -30.19 40.39 -27.61
C GLN A 4 -30.47 38.88 -27.57
N GLU A 5 -31.74 38.47 -27.45
CA GLU A 5 -32.19 37.07 -27.54
C GLU A 5 -31.85 36.46 -28.92
N LYS A 6 -31.99 37.26 -29.99
CA LYS A 6 -31.57 36.84 -31.35
C LYS A 6 -30.05 36.69 -31.47
N GLY A 7 -29.27 37.46 -30.71
CA GLY A 7 -27.81 37.32 -30.61
C GLY A 7 -27.42 36.03 -29.92
N LEU A 8 -27.95 35.80 -28.71
CA LEU A 8 -27.68 34.58 -27.91
C LEU A 8 -28.04 33.29 -28.63
N LEU A 9 -29.17 33.24 -29.34
CA LEU A 9 -29.54 32.07 -30.15
C LEU A 9 -28.57 31.85 -31.31
N TYR A 10 -28.07 32.94 -31.91
CA TYR A 10 -27.10 32.86 -32.98
C TYR A 10 -25.72 32.42 -32.47
N GLU A 11 -25.30 32.87 -31.29
CA GLU A 11 -24.07 32.38 -30.63
C GLU A 11 -24.14 30.86 -30.39
N LYS A 12 -25.25 30.37 -29.81
CA LYS A 12 -25.48 28.93 -29.61
C LYS A 12 -25.43 28.18 -30.95
N TYR A 13 -26.09 28.71 -31.97
CA TYR A 13 -26.08 28.14 -33.32
C TYR A 13 -24.68 28.08 -33.95
N VAL A 14 -23.89 29.15 -33.83
CA VAL A 14 -22.50 29.20 -34.33
C VAL A 14 -21.62 28.22 -33.56
N LYS A 15 -21.76 28.13 -32.23
CA LYS A 15 -21.04 27.14 -31.41
C LYS A 15 -21.32 25.71 -31.89
N ASP A 16 -22.60 25.37 -32.04
CA ASP A 16 -23.02 24.05 -32.49
C ASP A 16 -22.51 23.76 -33.91
N PHE A 17 -22.49 24.76 -34.79
CA PHE A 17 -21.91 24.66 -36.13
C PHE A 17 -20.40 24.37 -36.07
N ILE A 18 -19.64 25.08 -35.23
CA ILE A 18 -18.20 24.84 -35.06
C ILE A 18 -17.95 23.42 -34.56
N ILE A 19 -18.70 22.96 -33.56
CA ILE A 19 -18.52 21.62 -32.98
C ILE A 19 -18.91 20.52 -33.98
N GLN A 20 -20.07 20.63 -34.62
CA GLN A 20 -20.64 19.53 -35.42
C GLN A 20 -20.17 19.51 -36.87
N LYS A 21 -19.86 20.67 -37.46
CA LYS A 21 -19.52 20.80 -38.89
C LYS A 21 -18.04 21.06 -39.11
N ILE A 22 -17.41 21.94 -38.31
CA ILE A 22 -15.98 22.21 -38.44
C ILE A 22 -15.17 21.12 -37.74
N GLY A 23 -15.68 20.57 -36.64
CA GLY A 23 -14.96 19.58 -35.85
C GLY A 23 -13.88 20.23 -34.97
N CYS A 24 -14.18 21.39 -34.40
CA CYS A 24 -13.35 22.03 -33.37
C CYS A 24 -14.12 22.11 -32.05
N ASN A 25 -13.41 22.11 -30.93
CA ASN A 25 -14.04 22.38 -29.64
C ASN A 25 -14.36 23.88 -29.53
N ALA A 26 -15.48 24.24 -28.89
CA ALA A 26 -15.90 25.62 -28.77
C ALA A 26 -16.71 25.87 -27.49
N TYR A 27 -16.46 27.01 -26.86
CA TYR A 27 -17.14 27.45 -25.64
C TYR A 27 -17.79 28.81 -25.88
N LEU A 28 -18.99 29.02 -25.34
CA LEU A 28 -19.45 30.40 -25.14
C LEU A 28 -18.50 31.10 -24.16
N TRP A 29 -18.38 32.42 -24.25
CA TRP A 29 -17.51 33.20 -23.38
C TRP A 29 -17.73 32.91 -21.88
N ASN A 30 -18.98 32.76 -21.46
CA ASN A 30 -19.38 32.47 -20.08
C ASN A 30 -19.26 30.99 -19.68
N GLU A 31 -18.96 30.11 -20.64
CA GLU A 31 -18.77 28.66 -20.45
C GLU A 31 -17.29 28.26 -20.52
N CYS A 32 -16.44 29.15 -21.02
CA CYS A 32 -15.05 28.85 -21.26
C CYS A 32 -14.32 28.65 -19.92
N PRO A 33 -13.57 27.55 -19.75
CA PRO A 33 -12.66 27.40 -18.62
C PRO A 33 -11.74 28.62 -18.50
N GLU A 34 -11.64 29.19 -17.30
CA GLU A 34 -10.90 30.43 -17.06
C GLU A 34 -9.40 30.27 -17.36
N ASN A 35 -8.82 29.08 -17.14
CA ASN A 35 -7.41 28.81 -17.49
C ASN A 35 -7.15 28.95 -18.99
N ILE A 36 -8.08 28.57 -19.86
CA ILE A 36 -7.91 28.80 -21.31
C ILE A 36 -7.85 30.30 -21.59
N LEU A 37 -8.63 31.10 -20.88
CA LEU A 37 -8.62 32.56 -21.04
C LEU A 37 -7.31 33.16 -20.51
N ILE A 38 -6.82 32.70 -19.36
CA ILE A 38 -5.59 33.17 -18.72
C ILE A 38 -4.35 32.76 -19.55
N ASP A 39 -4.24 31.48 -19.92
CA ASP A 39 -3.12 30.93 -20.72
C ASP A 39 -2.97 31.62 -22.08
N ASN A 40 -4.07 32.15 -22.63
CA ASN A 40 -4.09 32.88 -23.89
C ASN A 40 -4.12 34.41 -23.70
N ALA A 41 -3.86 34.90 -22.49
CA ALA A 41 -3.82 36.31 -22.11
C ALA A 41 -5.10 37.10 -22.46
N LEU A 42 -6.25 36.43 -22.50
CA LEU A 42 -7.57 37.04 -22.72
C LEU A 42 -8.09 37.70 -21.44
N VAL A 43 -7.74 37.14 -20.28
CA VAL A 43 -8.02 37.62 -18.93
C VAL A 43 -6.76 37.46 -18.08
N ASP A 44 -6.53 38.31 -17.08
CA ASP A 44 -5.32 38.23 -16.24
C ASP A 44 -5.47 37.17 -15.13
N SER A 45 -6.58 37.16 -14.39
CA SER A 45 -6.75 36.27 -13.23
C SER A 45 -8.20 35.78 -13.01
N HIS A 46 -8.39 34.80 -12.13
CA HIS A 46 -9.73 34.39 -11.67
C HIS A 46 -10.45 35.52 -10.94
N ASN A 47 -9.70 36.34 -10.19
CA ASN A 47 -10.20 37.55 -9.56
C ASN A 47 -10.73 38.56 -10.61
N ASP A 48 -10.04 38.75 -11.73
CA ASP A 48 -10.52 39.62 -12.81
C ASP A 48 -11.86 39.12 -13.36
N MET A 49 -12.01 37.79 -13.56
CA MET A 49 -13.29 37.20 -13.95
C MET A 49 -14.39 37.44 -12.91
N ARG A 50 -14.08 37.28 -11.62
CA ARG A 50 -14.99 37.62 -10.51
C ARG A 50 -15.45 39.07 -10.58
N LEU A 51 -14.53 40.01 -10.79
CA LEU A 51 -14.85 41.44 -10.87
C LEU A 51 -15.71 41.77 -12.10
N ILE A 52 -15.44 41.12 -13.25
CA ILE A 52 -16.30 41.24 -14.45
C ILE A 52 -17.73 40.77 -14.16
N ARG A 53 -17.89 39.69 -13.39
CA ARG A 53 -19.21 39.20 -12.94
C ARG A 53 -19.90 40.17 -11.98
N LYS A 54 -19.15 40.84 -11.11
CA LYS A 54 -19.66 41.80 -10.11
C LYS A 54 -20.16 43.12 -10.72
N ASP A 55 -19.51 43.62 -11.77
CA ASP A 55 -19.76 44.93 -12.39
C ASP A 55 -21.08 45.03 -13.19
N ILE A 56 -21.93 44.00 -13.14
CA ILE A 56 -23.20 43.93 -13.87
C ILE A 56 -24.23 44.80 -13.15
N LYS A 57 -24.66 45.90 -13.79
CA LYS A 57 -25.86 46.62 -13.38
C LYS A 57 -27.07 45.70 -13.56
N GLU A 58 -27.86 45.51 -12.49
CA GLU A 58 -29.14 44.79 -12.50
C GLU A 58 -29.98 45.19 -13.74
N GLY A 59 -30.19 44.26 -14.67
CA GLY A 59 -31.06 44.48 -15.83
C GLY A 59 -30.62 43.95 -17.20
N TYR A 60 -29.48 43.26 -17.35
CA TYR A 60 -29.08 42.62 -18.62
C TYR A 60 -29.18 41.10 -18.54
N LEU A 61 -29.67 40.46 -19.62
CA LEU A 61 -29.73 39.00 -19.81
C LEU A 61 -28.34 38.31 -19.92
N HIS A 62 -27.24 39.05 -19.79
CA HIS A 62 -25.88 38.50 -19.76
C HIS A 62 -25.34 38.48 -18.33
N THR A 63 -24.69 37.37 -17.95
CA THR A 63 -23.90 37.25 -16.71
C THR A 63 -22.47 37.78 -16.83
N HIS A 64 -22.12 38.44 -17.95
CA HIS A 64 -20.80 39.05 -18.17
C HIS A 64 -20.91 40.30 -19.06
N LYS A 65 -20.02 41.27 -18.87
CA LYS A 65 -19.88 42.45 -19.72
C LYS A 65 -19.29 42.00 -21.07
N ASP A 66 -20.03 42.18 -22.17
CA ASP A 66 -19.57 41.90 -23.54
C ASP A 66 -18.28 42.69 -23.82
N ILE A 67 -17.15 41.97 -23.94
CA ILE A 67 -15.82 42.53 -24.28
C ILE A 67 -15.54 42.43 -25.79
N GLY A 68 -16.52 42.02 -26.60
CA GLY A 68 -16.45 41.82 -28.04
C GLY A 68 -16.12 40.39 -28.47
N ILE A 69 -15.96 39.44 -27.55
CA ILE A 69 -15.69 38.03 -27.84
C ILE A 69 -16.87 37.22 -27.31
N ASP A 70 -17.49 36.43 -28.18
CA ASP A 70 -18.70 35.66 -27.85
C ASP A 70 -18.40 34.18 -27.68
N ILE A 71 -17.48 33.65 -28.50
CA ILE A 71 -17.08 32.23 -28.50
C ILE A 71 -15.55 32.13 -28.49
N ILE A 72 -15.05 31.14 -27.74
CA ILE A 72 -13.67 30.67 -27.82
C ILE A 72 -13.67 29.35 -28.58
N GLN A 73 -12.92 29.31 -29.68
CA GLN A 73 -12.73 28.11 -30.49
C GLN A 73 -11.32 27.55 -30.23
N LEU A 74 -11.22 26.23 -30.03
CA LEU A 74 -9.96 25.52 -29.86
C LEU A 74 -9.77 24.50 -30.99
N ASP A 75 -8.65 24.61 -31.69
CA ASP A 75 -8.18 23.61 -32.66
C ASP A 75 -6.76 23.19 -32.31
N ASN A 76 -6.54 21.91 -32.00
CA ASN A 76 -5.23 21.37 -31.60
C ASN A 76 -4.47 22.22 -30.56
N ASN A 77 -5.18 22.68 -29.52
CA ASN A 77 -4.72 23.59 -28.46
C ASN A 77 -4.37 25.02 -28.91
N ARG A 78 -4.67 25.41 -30.15
CA ARG A 78 -4.61 26.81 -30.60
C ARG A 78 -5.94 27.50 -30.35
N CYS A 79 -5.90 28.58 -29.58
CA CYS A 79 -7.05 29.40 -29.28
C CYS A 79 -7.36 30.36 -30.43
N SER A 80 -8.64 30.47 -30.79
CA SER A 80 -9.19 31.46 -31.72
C SER A 80 -10.37 32.17 -31.07
N ILE A 81 -10.48 33.47 -31.30
CA ILE A 81 -11.58 34.30 -30.77
C ILE A 81 -12.64 34.48 -31.83
N VAL A 82 -13.90 34.41 -31.42
CA VAL A 82 -15.04 34.42 -32.33
C VAL A 82 -16.06 35.45 -31.87
N GLN A 83 -16.53 36.28 -32.80
CA GLN A 83 -17.66 37.19 -32.61
C GLN A 83 -18.83 36.84 -33.53
N CYS A 84 -20.03 36.89 -33.01
CA CYS A 84 -21.28 36.51 -33.65
C CYS A 84 -22.17 37.75 -33.85
N LYS A 85 -22.53 38.06 -35.10
CA LYS A 85 -23.34 39.22 -35.44
C LYS A 85 -24.57 38.84 -36.24
N ASN A 86 -25.74 38.89 -35.57
CA ASN A 86 -27.04 38.58 -36.16
C ASN A 86 -27.89 39.84 -36.38
N GLY A 87 -28.55 39.95 -37.54
CA GLY A 87 -29.65 40.91 -37.76
C GLY A 87 -29.26 42.27 -38.36
N TYR A 88 -28.01 42.44 -38.81
CA TYR A 88 -27.53 43.69 -39.42
C TYR A 88 -27.98 43.83 -40.89
N SER A 89 -29.17 44.39 -41.11
CA SER A 89 -29.78 44.55 -42.45
C SER A 89 -29.06 45.55 -43.34
N ASN A 90 -28.48 46.61 -42.77
CA ASN A 90 -27.73 47.65 -43.50
C ASN A 90 -26.25 47.30 -43.72
N GLY A 91 -25.85 46.08 -43.36
CA GLY A 91 -24.49 45.59 -43.44
C GLY A 91 -23.65 45.87 -42.18
N LEU A 92 -22.78 44.93 -41.82
CA LEU A 92 -21.90 45.02 -40.66
C LEU A 92 -20.83 46.12 -40.87
N CYS A 93 -20.81 47.11 -39.99
CA CYS A 93 -19.90 48.25 -40.02
C CYS A 93 -18.69 48.04 -39.09
N VAL A 94 -17.66 48.88 -39.24
CA VAL A 94 -16.46 48.82 -38.39
C VAL A 94 -16.80 49.11 -36.92
N ASP A 95 -17.74 50.02 -36.67
CA ASP A 95 -18.17 50.38 -35.32
C ASP A 95 -18.75 49.16 -34.58
N ASP A 96 -19.49 48.29 -35.29
CA ASP A 96 -20.14 47.09 -34.73
C ASP A 96 -19.13 46.01 -34.27
N ILE A 97 -17.92 46.03 -34.80
CA ILE A 97 -16.83 45.07 -34.53
C ILE A 97 -15.60 45.72 -33.89
N SER A 98 -15.68 47.00 -33.53
CA SER A 98 -14.55 47.79 -33.04
C SER A 98 -13.86 47.17 -31.82
N GLY A 99 -14.63 46.57 -30.90
CA GLY A 99 -14.10 45.87 -29.73
C GLY A 99 -13.21 44.67 -30.07
N ILE A 100 -13.68 43.74 -30.91
CA ILE A 100 -12.88 42.59 -31.31
C ILE A 100 -11.72 42.98 -32.22
N MET A 101 -11.89 44.00 -33.08
CA MET A 101 -10.81 44.55 -33.90
C MET A 101 -9.68 45.13 -33.03
N MET A 102 -10.02 45.84 -31.96
CA MET A 102 -9.03 46.32 -30.99
C MET A 102 -8.26 45.14 -30.38
N ARG A 103 -8.95 44.13 -29.86
CA ARG A 103 -8.33 42.94 -29.25
C ARG A 103 -7.41 42.20 -30.24
N SER A 104 -7.91 41.91 -31.45
CA SER A 104 -7.13 41.21 -32.49
C SER A 104 -5.84 41.94 -32.88
N ASN A 105 -5.81 43.28 -32.81
CA ASN A 105 -4.60 44.06 -33.12
C ASN A 105 -3.50 43.95 -32.06
N PHE A 106 -3.88 43.78 -30.78
CA PHE A 106 -2.93 43.58 -29.68
C PHE A 106 -2.59 42.10 -29.46
N MET A 107 -3.46 41.20 -29.90
CA MET A 107 -3.31 39.74 -29.87
C MET A 107 -3.01 39.21 -31.27
N ARG A 108 -1.91 39.69 -31.87
CA ARG A 108 -1.60 39.41 -33.30
C ARG A 108 -1.48 37.92 -33.62
N ASP A 109 -1.21 37.09 -32.60
CA ASP A 109 -1.03 35.64 -32.76
C ASP A 109 -2.30 34.82 -32.53
N VAL A 110 -3.46 35.46 -32.34
CA VAL A 110 -4.76 34.80 -32.11
C VAL A 110 -5.66 34.97 -33.35
N PRO A 111 -5.95 33.88 -34.09
CA PRO A 111 -6.90 33.91 -35.19
C PRO A 111 -8.26 34.45 -34.74
N THR A 112 -8.86 35.33 -35.54
CA THR A 112 -10.11 36.01 -35.19
C THR A 112 -11.17 35.71 -36.23
N PHE A 113 -12.32 35.19 -35.80
CA PHE A 113 -13.46 34.89 -36.67
C PHE A 113 -14.63 35.81 -36.35
N ILE A 114 -15.27 36.36 -37.38
CA ILE A 114 -16.48 37.16 -37.27
C ILE A 114 -17.56 36.48 -38.11
N TYR A 115 -18.46 35.79 -37.43
CA TYR A 115 -19.62 35.15 -38.04
C TYR A 115 -20.76 36.15 -38.18
N TYR A 116 -21.31 36.26 -39.38
CA TYR A 116 -22.40 37.20 -39.66
C TYR A 116 -23.48 36.60 -40.56
N THR A 117 -24.73 37.04 -40.40
CA THR A 117 -25.86 36.44 -41.13
C THR A 117 -26.13 37.06 -42.50
N ASN A 118 -26.00 38.37 -42.68
CA ASN A 118 -26.52 39.07 -43.86
C ASN A 118 -25.44 39.59 -44.83
N CYS A 119 -24.93 40.81 -44.64
CA CYS A 119 -23.91 41.39 -45.53
C CYS A 119 -22.89 42.24 -44.78
N LEU A 120 -21.73 42.46 -45.40
CA LEU A 120 -20.67 43.35 -44.91
C LEU A 120 -20.77 44.74 -45.57
N SER A 121 -20.40 45.78 -44.82
CA SER A 121 -20.26 47.14 -45.36
C SER A 121 -19.19 47.23 -46.46
N ARG A 122 -19.27 48.27 -47.30
CA ARG A 122 -18.31 48.49 -48.40
C ARG A 122 -16.86 48.56 -47.92
N ASN A 123 -16.63 49.20 -46.77
CA ASN A 123 -15.29 49.38 -46.22
C ASN A 123 -14.67 48.03 -45.83
N VAL A 124 -15.40 47.18 -45.10
CA VAL A 124 -14.92 45.85 -44.69
C VAL A 124 -14.65 44.96 -45.91
N LYS A 125 -15.55 44.96 -46.91
CA LYS A 125 -15.34 44.21 -48.16
C LYS A 125 -14.09 44.67 -48.90
N TYR A 126 -13.88 45.99 -49.00
CA TYR A 126 -12.71 46.54 -49.69
C TYR A 126 -11.40 46.20 -48.98
N THR A 127 -11.38 46.18 -47.64
CA THR A 127 -10.19 45.80 -46.86
C THR A 127 -9.70 44.38 -47.18
N SER A 128 -10.60 43.42 -47.37
CA SER A 128 -10.23 42.04 -47.76
C SER A 128 -9.55 41.93 -49.13
N ILE A 129 -9.74 42.94 -50.01
CA ILE A 129 -9.06 43.01 -51.31
C ILE A 129 -7.67 43.62 -51.14
N LEU A 130 -7.51 44.56 -50.20
CA LEU A 130 -6.26 45.29 -49.98
C LEU A 130 -5.28 44.57 -49.06
N SER A 131 -5.76 43.77 -48.11
CA SER A 131 -4.93 43.14 -47.08
C SER A 131 -5.05 41.63 -47.13
N PRO A 132 -3.94 40.88 -47.27
CA PRO A 132 -3.95 39.42 -47.17
C PRO A 132 -4.24 38.92 -45.74
N TYR A 133 -4.33 39.82 -44.77
CA TYR A 133 -4.65 39.53 -43.36
C TYR A 133 -6.16 39.42 -43.10
N VAL A 134 -7.00 39.84 -44.05
CA VAL A 134 -8.46 39.80 -43.92
C VAL A 134 -9.03 38.87 -45.00
N VAL A 135 -9.73 37.82 -44.57
CA VAL A 135 -10.27 36.79 -45.44
C VAL A 135 -11.79 36.77 -45.34
N ASN A 136 -12.49 36.79 -46.47
CA ASN A 136 -13.94 36.67 -46.51
C ASN A 136 -14.34 35.28 -47.01
N ILE A 137 -15.20 34.60 -46.26
CA ILE A 137 -15.70 33.26 -46.55
C ILE A 137 -17.23 33.31 -46.57
N ASP A 138 -17.84 32.80 -47.62
CA ASP A 138 -19.30 32.73 -47.74
C ASP A 138 -19.78 31.27 -47.66
N CYS A 139 -20.17 30.85 -46.46
CA CYS A 139 -20.69 29.50 -46.20
C CYS A 139 -22.13 29.33 -46.67
N SER A 140 -22.83 30.39 -47.13
CA SER A 140 -24.15 30.24 -47.76
C SER A 140 -24.09 29.58 -49.14
N VAL A 141 -22.90 29.48 -49.74
CA VAL A 141 -22.67 28.91 -51.08
C VAL A 141 -21.98 27.55 -51.00
N ASN A 142 -20.92 27.44 -50.19
CA ASN A 142 -20.21 26.18 -49.99
C ASN A 142 -19.54 26.18 -48.61
N ILE A 143 -19.95 25.26 -47.74
CA ILE A 143 -19.41 25.08 -46.38
C ILE A 143 -18.00 24.50 -46.41
N ASP A 144 -17.66 23.69 -47.42
CA ASP A 144 -16.36 23.00 -47.51
C ASP A 144 -15.19 23.99 -47.64
N LYS A 145 -15.44 25.19 -48.15
CA LYS A 145 -14.44 26.27 -48.21
C LYS A 145 -13.90 26.67 -46.84
N LEU A 146 -14.68 26.53 -45.77
CA LEU A 146 -14.22 26.82 -44.41
C LEU A 146 -13.34 25.68 -43.87
N LEU A 147 -13.58 24.43 -44.30
CA LEU A 147 -12.81 23.25 -43.91
C LEU A 147 -11.43 23.21 -44.58
N GLU A 148 -11.28 23.83 -45.75
CA GLU A 148 -10.02 23.92 -46.50
C GLU A 148 -9.08 25.05 -46.02
N VAL A 149 -9.52 25.91 -45.10
CA VAL A 149 -8.74 27.06 -44.63
C VAL A 149 -7.71 26.61 -43.60
N SER A 150 -6.43 26.83 -43.90
CA SER A 150 -5.37 26.74 -42.89
C SER A 150 -5.56 27.88 -41.87
N ILE A 151 -5.75 27.51 -40.60
CA ILE A 151 -5.92 28.48 -39.51
C ILE A 151 -4.58 29.20 -39.31
N ASP A 152 -4.47 30.39 -39.91
CA ASP A 152 -3.36 31.32 -39.74
C ASP A 152 -3.78 32.54 -38.90
N ASN A 153 -2.81 33.33 -38.43
CA ASN A 153 -3.01 34.58 -37.69
C ASN A 153 -3.64 35.65 -38.60
N LYS A 154 -4.95 35.55 -38.85
CA LYS A 154 -5.72 36.42 -39.75
C LYS A 154 -7.12 36.69 -39.17
N ILE A 155 -7.81 37.63 -39.78
CA ILE A 155 -9.20 37.97 -39.47
C ILE A 155 -10.09 37.37 -40.56
N TYR A 156 -10.99 36.46 -40.16
CA TYR A 156 -11.90 35.75 -41.05
C TYR A 156 -13.32 36.29 -40.86
N PHE A 157 -13.90 36.86 -41.91
CA PHE A 157 -15.33 37.19 -41.95
C PHE A 157 -16.07 36.02 -42.58
N VAL A 158 -16.89 35.32 -41.79
CA VAL A 158 -17.60 34.12 -42.21
C VAL A 158 -19.10 34.43 -42.31
N LYS A 159 -19.64 34.39 -43.51
CA LYS A 159 -21.10 34.49 -43.70
C LYS A 159 -21.76 33.16 -43.40
N LEU A 160 -22.51 33.09 -42.31
CA LEU A 160 -23.28 31.92 -41.92
C LEU A 160 -24.74 32.33 -41.67
N PRO A 161 -25.68 31.99 -42.58
CA PRO A 161 -27.10 32.27 -42.39
C PRO A 161 -27.64 31.57 -41.13
N TYR A 162 -28.52 32.23 -40.37
CA TYR A 162 -29.21 31.59 -39.25
C TYR A 162 -30.39 30.75 -39.75
N GLU A 163 -30.29 29.44 -39.59
CA GLU A 163 -31.39 28.51 -39.86
C GLU A 163 -32.07 28.14 -38.54
N ASP A 164 -33.30 28.64 -38.34
CA ASP A 164 -34.06 28.37 -37.11
C ASP A 164 -34.56 26.93 -37.11
N LYS A 165 -33.79 26.00 -36.53
CA LYS A 165 -34.09 24.57 -36.44
C LYS A 165 -35.08 24.21 -35.32
N ASN A 166 -36.07 25.06 -35.05
CA ASN A 166 -37.06 24.80 -34.00
C ASN A 166 -38.10 23.70 -34.35
N ASN A 167 -37.98 23.00 -35.48
CA ASN A 167 -38.94 21.98 -35.92
C ASN A 167 -38.28 20.76 -36.60
N GLN A 168 -37.32 20.10 -35.95
CA GLN A 168 -37.04 18.70 -36.27
C GLN A 168 -37.48 17.82 -35.11
N GLU A 169 -38.61 17.13 -35.32
CA GLU A 169 -38.97 15.97 -34.51
C GLU A 169 -37.75 15.07 -34.40
N ILE A 170 -37.36 14.75 -33.16
CA ILE A 170 -36.35 13.74 -32.88
C ILE A 170 -36.94 12.41 -33.39
N THR A 171 -36.67 12.09 -34.66
CA THR A 171 -36.87 10.74 -35.18
C THR A 171 -36.14 9.78 -34.25
N LYS A 172 -36.88 8.86 -33.62
CA LYS A 172 -36.31 7.76 -32.84
C LYS A 172 -35.28 7.06 -33.73
N THR A 173 -34.00 7.35 -33.51
CA THR A 173 -32.90 6.65 -34.17
C THR A 173 -32.95 5.21 -33.71
N GLU A 174 -33.02 4.30 -34.68
CA GLU A 174 -32.83 2.87 -34.47
C GLU A 174 -31.51 2.65 -33.71
N ILE A 175 -31.58 1.91 -32.60
CA ILE A 175 -30.39 1.62 -31.79
C ILE A 175 -29.62 0.52 -32.51
N ILE A 176 -28.45 0.86 -33.05
CA ILE A 176 -27.57 -0.07 -33.75
C ILE A 176 -26.49 -0.54 -32.75
N PRO A 177 -26.28 -1.86 -32.61
CA PRO A 177 -25.23 -2.37 -31.74
C PRO A 177 -23.83 -1.99 -32.27
N TYR A 178 -22.93 -1.66 -31.35
CA TYR A 178 -21.51 -1.51 -31.69
C TYR A 178 -20.91 -2.87 -32.09
N SER A 179 -19.77 -2.83 -32.79
CA SER A 179 -19.04 -4.04 -33.22
C SER A 179 -18.70 -4.94 -32.03
N TYR A 180 -18.19 -4.36 -30.94
CA TYR A 180 -17.84 -5.10 -29.72
C TYR A 180 -19.06 -5.74 -29.03
N GLN A 181 -20.24 -5.11 -29.13
CA GLN A 181 -21.48 -5.67 -28.58
C GLN A 181 -21.93 -6.87 -29.41
N SER A 182 -21.79 -6.79 -30.74
CA SER A 182 -22.08 -7.90 -31.64
C SER A 182 -21.12 -9.07 -31.42
N GLU A 183 -19.83 -8.79 -31.20
CA GLU A 183 -18.83 -9.79 -30.83
C GLU A 183 -19.15 -10.44 -29.48
N ALA A 184 -19.48 -9.65 -28.46
CA ALA A 184 -19.87 -10.15 -27.15
C ALA A 184 -21.09 -11.08 -27.25
N VAL A 185 -22.11 -10.67 -28.01
CA VAL A 185 -23.31 -11.49 -28.26
C VAL A 185 -22.93 -12.81 -28.92
N ALA A 186 -22.08 -12.80 -29.96
CA ALA A 186 -21.66 -14.02 -30.64
C ALA A 186 -20.94 -14.99 -29.69
N LYS A 187 -20.00 -14.48 -28.89
CA LYS A 187 -19.28 -15.26 -27.87
C LYS A 187 -20.21 -15.83 -26.81
N PHE A 188 -21.21 -15.08 -26.36
CA PHE A 188 -22.19 -15.58 -25.39
C PHE A 188 -23.11 -16.64 -25.97
N LYS A 189 -23.52 -16.51 -27.24
CA LYS A 189 -24.32 -17.54 -27.93
C LYS A 189 -23.55 -18.86 -27.99
N GLU A 190 -22.29 -18.82 -28.43
CA GLU A 190 -21.39 -19.99 -28.47
C GLU A 190 -21.16 -20.56 -27.06
N HIS A 191 -20.83 -19.71 -26.09
CA HIS A 191 -20.53 -20.14 -24.72
C HIS A 191 -21.70 -20.84 -24.04
N PHE A 192 -22.93 -20.34 -24.25
CA PHE A 192 -24.14 -20.93 -23.67
C PHE A 192 -24.62 -22.22 -24.38
N GLU A 193 -23.90 -22.73 -25.38
CA GLU A 193 -24.14 -24.08 -25.93
C GLU A 193 -23.60 -25.17 -25.01
N SER A 194 -22.47 -24.92 -24.35
CA SER A 194 -21.80 -25.91 -23.47
C SER A 194 -21.72 -25.51 -22.00
N ASN A 195 -21.96 -24.24 -21.66
CA ASN A 195 -21.87 -23.71 -20.31
C ASN A 195 -23.18 -23.02 -19.89
N ASN A 196 -23.48 -23.00 -18.59
CA ASN A 196 -24.69 -22.35 -18.04
C ASN A 196 -24.38 -21.03 -17.30
N ARG A 197 -23.12 -20.59 -17.29
CA ARG A 197 -22.64 -19.45 -16.49
C ARG A 197 -21.66 -18.65 -17.31
N GLY A 198 -21.79 -17.33 -17.33
CA GLY A 198 -20.83 -16.47 -18.01
C GLY A 198 -20.89 -15.03 -17.55
N ILE A 199 -19.73 -14.38 -17.50
CA ILE A 199 -19.57 -13.00 -17.04
C ILE A 199 -19.35 -12.06 -18.23
N LEU A 200 -20.20 -11.04 -18.33
CA LEU A 200 -20.05 -9.90 -19.23
C LEU A 200 -19.43 -8.74 -18.45
N SER A 201 -18.15 -8.48 -18.72
CA SER A 201 -17.40 -7.40 -18.10
C SER A 201 -17.26 -6.22 -19.08
N LEU A 202 -18.06 -5.17 -18.87
CA LEU A 202 -17.97 -3.95 -19.67
C LEU A 202 -17.95 -2.70 -18.78
N PRO A 203 -17.18 -1.66 -19.14
CA PRO A 203 -17.23 -0.38 -18.46
C PRO A 203 -18.65 0.19 -18.40
N CYS A 204 -18.93 0.98 -17.37
CA CYS A 204 -20.16 1.76 -17.29
C CYS A 204 -20.24 2.72 -18.49
N GLY A 205 -21.43 2.88 -19.08
CA GLY A 205 -21.64 3.68 -20.30
C GLY A 205 -21.52 2.89 -21.61
N CYS A 206 -20.90 1.71 -21.63
CA CYS A 206 -20.72 0.88 -22.84
C CYS A 206 -21.93 -0.01 -23.20
N GLY A 207 -23.10 0.21 -22.60
CA GLY A 207 -24.33 -0.50 -22.95
C GLY A 207 -24.42 -1.96 -22.50
N LYS A 208 -24.01 -2.29 -21.26
CA LYS A 208 -24.21 -3.62 -20.64
C LYS A 208 -25.65 -4.12 -20.79
N THR A 209 -26.61 -3.30 -20.35
CA THR A 209 -28.05 -3.62 -20.42
C THR A 209 -28.55 -3.84 -21.85
N TYR A 210 -28.00 -3.10 -22.83
CA TYR A 210 -28.37 -3.29 -24.24
C TYR A 210 -27.76 -4.57 -24.81
N THR A 211 -26.51 -4.88 -24.46
CA THR A 211 -25.84 -6.12 -24.85
C THR A 211 -26.57 -7.33 -24.28
N SER A 212 -26.99 -7.27 -23.01
CA SER A 212 -27.77 -8.35 -22.39
C SER A 212 -29.17 -8.48 -22.94
N TYR A 213 -29.82 -7.38 -23.34
CA TYR A 213 -31.07 -7.42 -24.11
C TYR A 213 -30.89 -8.25 -25.40
N ILE A 214 -29.82 -8.01 -26.17
CA ILE A 214 -29.56 -8.78 -27.39
C ILE A 214 -29.25 -10.25 -27.06
N ILE A 215 -28.43 -10.55 -26.06
CA ILE A 215 -28.14 -11.92 -25.61
C ILE A 215 -29.44 -12.63 -25.20
N SER A 216 -30.33 -11.93 -24.50
CA SER A 216 -31.58 -12.49 -23.99
C SER A 216 -32.65 -12.77 -25.06
N SER A 217 -32.48 -12.25 -26.27
CA SER A 217 -33.49 -12.31 -27.34
C SER A 217 -33.82 -13.73 -27.81
N ASP A 218 -32.91 -14.68 -27.59
CA ASP A 218 -33.09 -16.09 -27.95
C ASP A 218 -33.92 -16.89 -26.91
N TYR A 219 -34.23 -16.29 -25.74
CA TYR A 219 -34.87 -16.96 -24.62
C TYR A 219 -36.35 -16.60 -24.46
N SER A 220 -37.12 -17.54 -23.90
CA SER A 220 -38.57 -17.37 -23.69
C SER A 220 -38.87 -16.57 -22.43
N HIS A 221 -38.21 -16.92 -21.32
CA HIS A 221 -38.35 -16.20 -20.05
C HIS A 221 -37.03 -15.50 -19.69
N ILE A 222 -37.10 -14.20 -19.39
CA ILE A 222 -35.94 -13.39 -19.04
C ILE A 222 -36.17 -12.88 -17.62
N ILE A 223 -35.23 -13.12 -16.72
CA ILE A 223 -35.32 -12.67 -15.33
C ILE A 223 -34.10 -11.80 -15.02
N ILE A 224 -34.33 -10.51 -14.79
CA ILE A 224 -33.28 -9.56 -14.43
C ILE A 224 -33.31 -9.35 -12.91
N LEU A 225 -32.21 -9.70 -12.26
CA LEU A 225 -31.96 -9.48 -10.84
C LEU A 225 -31.11 -8.22 -10.68
N SER A 226 -31.55 -7.31 -9.84
CA SER A 226 -30.84 -6.06 -9.56
C SER A 226 -30.73 -5.78 -8.05
N PRO A 227 -29.67 -5.08 -7.58
CA PRO A 227 -29.46 -4.86 -6.15
C PRO A 227 -30.52 -3.93 -5.52
N LEU A 228 -30.96 -2.89 -6.24
CA LEU A 228 -31.93 -1.90 -5.74
C LEU A 228 -33.21 -1.85 -6.61
N ARG A 229 -34.30 -1.36 -6.00
CA ARG A 229 -35.62 -1.20 -6.65
C ARG A 229 -35.56 -0.32 -7.89
N GLU A 230 -34.83 0.79 -7.81
CA GLU A 230 -34.66 1.72 -8.93
C GLU A 230 -33.99 1.03 -10.14
N PHE A 231 -33.02 0.13 -9.92
CA PHE A 231 -32.41 -0.65 -11.00
C PHE A 231 -33.40 -1.60 -11.64
N ALA A 232 -34.19 -2.31 -10.84
CA ALA A 232 -35.18 -3.24 -11.37
C ALA A 232 -36.18 -2.50 -12.28
N SER A 233 -36.69 -1.35 -11.83
CA SER A 233 -37.57 -0.49 -12.64
C SER A 233 -36.87 0.06 -13.89
N GLN A 234 -35.63 0.56 -13.76
CA GLN A 234 -34.86 1.12 -14.88
C GLN A 234 -34.54 0.06 -15.94
N ASN A 235 -34.10 -1.14 -15.55
CA ASN A 235 -33.80 -2.23 -16.47
C ASN A 235 -35.05 -2.70 -17.22
N LEU A 236 -36.20 -2.79 -16.54
CA LEU A 236 -37.49 -3.10 -17.17
C LEU A 236 -37.85 -2.06 -18.25
N ASN A 237 -37.77 -0.77 -17.91
CA ASN A 237 -38.09 0.31 -18.83
C ASN A 237 -37.11 0.35 -20.02
N ARG A 238 -35.81 0.14 -19.80
CA ARG A 238 -34.81 0.05 -20.88
C ARG A 238 -35.09 -1.07 -21.86
N PHE A 239 -35.45 -2.26 -21.37
CA PHE A 239 -35.82 -3.37 -22.26
C PHE A 239 -37.04 -3.02 -23.12
N ILE A 240 -38.04 -2.34 -22.55
CA ILE A 240 -39.19 -1.84 -23.31
C ILE A 240 -38.75 -0.80 -24.35
N GLU A 241 -37.87 0.13 -23.99
CA GLU A 241 -37.31 1.14 -24.90
C GLU A 241 -36.53 0.52 -26.06
N TYR A 242 -35.81 -0.58 -25.80
CA TYR A 242 -35.07 -1.33 -26.81
C TYR A 242 -35.96 -2.19 -27.73
N GLY A 243 -37.25 -2.33 -27.40
CA GLY A 243 -38.26 -2.99 -28.23
C GLY A 243 -38.92 -4.21 -27.63
N TYR A 244 -38.70 -4.52 -26.34
CA TYR A 244 -39.42 -5.59 -25.66
C TYR A 244 -40.90 -5.22 -25.45
N ASP A 245 -41.83 -6.16 -25.67
CA ASP A 245 -43.26 -5.89 -25.53
C ASP A 245 -43.64 -5.62 -24.08
N LYS A 246 -44.08 -4.39 -23.79
CA LYS A 246 -44.54 -3.95 -22.46
C LYS A 246 -45.62 -4.86 -21.87
N ASN A 247 -46.49 -5.44 -22.70
CA ASN A 247 -47.54 -6.34 -22.21
C ASN A 247 -46.98 -7.64 -21.66
N ASN A 248 -45.75 -8.01 -22.00
CA ASN A 248 -45.05 -9.21 -21.56
C ASN A 248 -43.99 -8.92 -20.49
N THR A 249 -44.19 -7.87 -19.70
CA THR A 249 -43.28 -7.48 -18.62
C THR A 249 -43.93 -7.60 -17.25
N LEU A 250 -43.10 -7.80 -16.22
CA LEU A 250 -43.50 -7.84 -14.82
C LEU A 250 -42.40 -7.27 -13.92
N LEU A 251 -42.75 -6.32 -13.05
CA LEU A 251 -41.87 -5.82 -12.00
C LEU A 251 -42.19 -6.56 -10.70
N VAL A 252 -41.22 -7.26 -10.12
CA VAL A 252 -41.34 -7.99 -8.85
C VAL A 252 -40.38 -7.38 -7.84
N ASP A 253 -40.85 -6.38 -7.11
CA ASP A 253 -40.18 -5.78 -5.97
C ASP A 253 -41.21 -5.23 -4.98
N SER A 254 -40.79 -4.49 -3.95
CA SER A 254 -41.73 -3.92 -3.00
C SER A 254 -42.59 -2.77 -3.53
N ASP A 255 -42.26 -2.15 -4.68
CA ASP A 255 -43.13 -1.17 -5.38
C ASP A 255 -44.01 -1.84 -6.45
N GLY A 256 -43.62 -3.02 -6.92
CA GLY A 256 -44.28 -3.82 -7.94
C GLY A 256 -45.17 -4.93 -7.38
N ASN A 257 -45.22 -6.06 -8.07
CA ASN A 257 -46.04 -7.20 -7.66
C ASN A 257 -45.30 -8.08 -6.65
N ARG A 258 -45.91 -8.34 -5.49
CA ARG A 258 -45.43 -9.26 -4.43
C ARG A 258 -46.36 -10.44 -4.18
N ASP A 259 -47.47 -10.55 -4.92
CA ASP A 259 -48.43 -11.64 -4.78
C ASP A 259 -47.97 -12.88 -5.54
N ILE A 260 -47.60 -13.93 -4.80
CA ILE A 260 -47.03 -15.16 -5.35
C ILE A 260 -48.00 -15.88 -6.29
N ASP A 261 -49.29 -15.88 -6.00
CA ASP A 261 -50.28 -16.60 -6.81
C ASP A 261 -50.46 -15.89 -8.15
N SER A 262 -50.55 -14.56 -8.13
CA SER A 262 -50.54 -13.72 -9.33
C SER A 262 -49.29 -13.93 -10.18
N ILE A 263 -48.09 -13.97 -9.57
CA ILE A 263 -46.82 -14.20 -10.27
C ILE A 263 -46.83 -15.58 -10.95
N LYS A 264 -47.22 -16.64 -10.24
CA LYS A 264 -47.31 -18.00 -10.77
C LYS A 264 -48.27 -18.10 -11.95
N GLU A 265 -49.42 -17.42 -11.89
CA GLU A 265 -50.39 -17.39 -12.98
C GLU A 265 -49.83 -16.69 -14.23
N ILE A 266 -49.17 -15.55 -14.06
CA ILE A 266 -48.58 -14.79 -15.17
C ILE A 266 -47.50 -15.60 -15.89
N ILE A 267 -46.62 -16.29 -15.14
CA ILE A 267 -45.55 -17.12 -15.70
C ILE A 267 -46.13 -18.28 -16.53
N LYS A 268 -47.19 -18.93 -16.03
CA LYS A 268 -47.85 -20.04 -16.75
C LYS A 268 -48.54 -19.59 -18.04
N ASN A 269 -49.15 -18.40 -18.01
CA ASN A 269 -49.97 -17.90 -19.13
C ASN A 269 -49.14 -17.24 -20.24
N LYS A 270 -47.92 -16.77 -19.96
CA LYS A 270 -47.09 -16.04 -20.94
C LYS A 270 -45.91 -16.87 -21.43
N ASN A 271 -45.89 -17.15 -22.73
CA ASN A 271 -44.79 -17.86 -23.38
C ASN A 271 -43.52 -17.00 -23.49
N LYS A 272 -43.68 -15.68 -23.71
CA LYS A 272 -42.60 -14.70 -23.61
C LYS A 272 -42.83 -13.80 -22.41
N LEU A 273 -41.87 -13.71 -21.50
CA LEU A 273 -42.01 -12.92 -20.27
C LEU A 273 -40.67 -12.35 -19.83
N LEU A 274 -40.65 -11.06 -19.56
CA LEU A 274 -39.55 -10.38 -18.87
C LEU A 274 -39.98 -10.07 -17.44
N ILE A 275 -39.29 -10.64 -16.47
CA ILE A 275 -39.41 -10.29 -15.06
C ILE A 275 -38.19 -9.47 -14.68
N SER A 276 -38.40 -8.28 -14.14
CA SER A 276 -37.33 -7.51 -13.47
C SER A 276 -37.62 -7.48 -11.98
N CYS A 277 -36.64 -7.86 -11.17
CA CYS A 277 -36.80 -8.01 -9.73
C CYS A 277 -35.56 -7.59 -8.96
N THR A 278 -35.75 -7.30 -7.67
CA THR A 278 -34.63 -7.05 -6.77
C THR A 278 -34.05 -8.35 -6.23
N TYR A 279 -32.78 -8.32 -5.79
CA TYR A 279 -32.12 -9.44 -5.08
C TYR A 279 -32.97 -9.98 -3.93
N ASN A 280 -33.56 -9.08 -3.13
CA ASN A 280 -34.43 -9.47 -2.01
C ASN A 280 -35.75 -10.11 -2.46
N SER A 281 -36.19 -9.86 -3.69
CA SER A 281 -37.40 -10.43 -4.27
C SER A 281 -37.17 -11.81 -4.89
N MET A 282 -35.95 -12.33 -4.79
CA MET A 282 -35.62 -13.70 -5.16
C MET A 282 -36.37 -14.73 -4.30
N ASP A 283 -36.86 -14.35 -3.12
CA ASP A 283 -37.75 -15.17 -2.29
C ASP A 283 -38.98 -15.67 -3.06
N LEU A 284 -39.64 -14.80 -3.82
CA LEU A 284 -40.81 -15.13 -4.65
C LEU A 284 -40.43 -15.86 -5.94
N ILE A 285 -39.31 -15.48 -6.56
CA ILE A 285 -38.86 -16.08 -7.81
C ILE A 285 -38.39 -17.52 -7.58
N THR A 286 -37.80 -17.82 -6.42
CA THR A 286 -37.35 -19.18 -6.04
C THR A 286 -38.52 -20.16 -6.03
N GLU A 287 -39.68 -19.73 -5.51
CA GLU A 287 -40.93 -20.51 -5.47
C GLU A 287 -41.57 -20.74 -6.86
N CYS A 288 -41.04 -20.05 -7.88
CA CYS A 288 -41.50 -20.14 -9.27
C CYS A 288 -40.47 -20.81 -10.19
N LEU A 289 -39.32 -21.25 -9.67
CA LEU A 289 -38.23 -21.78 -10.49
C LEU A 289 -38.69 -22.92 -11.41
N ASP A 290 -39.53 -23.83 -10.93
CA ASP A 290 -40.03 -24.98 -11.73
C ASP A 290 -41.02 -24.58 -12.84
N LEU A 291 -41.49 -23.33 -12.87
CA LEU A 291 -42.48 -22.86 -13.84
C LEU A 291 -41.83 -22.21 -15.07
N PHE A 292 -40.57 -21.80 -14.97
CA PHE A 292 -39.88 -21.14 -16.07
C PHE A 292 -39.54 -22.11 -17.20
N LYS A 293 -39.66 -21.64 -18.44
CA LYS A 293 -39.34 -22.40 -19.65
C LYS A 293 -38.26 -21.65 -20.41
N ASP A 294 -37.17 -22.35 -20.76
CA ASP A 294 -36.07 -21.81 -21.55
C ASP A 294 -35.66 -20.40 -21.10
N ALA A 295 -35.21 -20.34 -19.84
CA ALA A 295 -35.04 -19.10 -19.11
C ALA A 295 -33.58 -18.66 -19.00
N LEU A 296 -33.36 -17.35 -19.16
CA LEU A 296 -32.09 -16.69 -18.88
C LEU A 296 -32.24 -15.79 -17.65
N PHE A 297 -31.42 -16.05 -16.64
CA PHE A 297 -31.27 -15.15 -15.51
C PHE A 297 -30.12 -14.17 -15.79
N ILE A 298 -30.36 -12.89 -15.57
CA ILE A 298 -29.40 -11.81 -15.74
C ILE A 298 -29.18 -11.21 -14.36
N VAL A 299 -27.98 -11.38 -13.79
CA VAL A 299 -27.61 -10.81 -12.49
C VAL A 299 -26.80 -9.54 -12.75
N ASP A 300 -27.47 -8.40 -12.65
CA ASP A 300 -26.90 -7.07 -12.88
C ASP A 300 -26.21 -6.55 -11.62
N GLU A 301 -25.03 -5.95 -11.78
CA GLU A 301 -24.16 -5.52 -10.67
C GLU A 301 -23.92 -6.64 -9.65
N PHE A 302 -23.55 -7.83 -10.15
CA PHE A 302 -23.32 -9.02 -9.30
C PHE A 302 -22.19 -8.87 -8.27
N HIS A 303 -21.35 -7.84 -8.41
CA HIS A 303 -20.35 -7.48 -7.41
C HIS A 303 -20.96 -7.09 -6.04
N ASN A 304 -22.27 -6.77 -6.01
CA ASN A 304 -23.04 -6.50 -4.79
C ASN A 304 -23.54 -7.78 -4.07
N LEU A 305 -23.24 -8.97 -4.60
CA LEU A 305 -23.58 -10.23 -3.92
C LEU A 305 -22.76 -10.38 -2.64
N SER A 306 -23.44 -10.62 -1.52
CA SER A 306 -22.80 -10.85 -0.23
C SER A 306 -22.26 -12.29 -0.10
N LYS A 307 -21.40 -12.53 0.89
CA LYS A 307 -20.96 -13.89 1.25
C LYS A 307 -22.14 -14.83 1.49
N ALA A 308 -23.18 -14.36 2.20
CA ALA A 308 -24.39 -15.15 2.42
C ALA A 308 -25.11 -15.51 1.11
N ASN A 309 -25.15 -14.61 0.11
CA ASN A 309 -25.78 -14.93 -1.17
C ASN A 309 -25.06 -16.03 -1.96
N ILE A 310 -23.78 -16.27 -1.67
CA ILE A 310 -22.96 -17.22 -2.43
C ILE A 310 -22.59 -18.49 -1.66
N SER A 311 -22.84 -18.57 -0.35
CA SER A 311 -22.43 -19.73 0.46
C SER A 311 -23.52 -20.32 1.36
N ASP A 312 -24.60 -19.58 1.65
CA ASP A 312 -25.68 -20.02 2.54
C ASP A 312 -26.74 -20.80 1.74
N ASP A 313 -26.94 -22.08 2.07
CA ASP A 313 -27.87 -22.98 1.38
C ASP A 313 -29.34 -22.59 1.56
N GLU A 314 -29.67 -21.81 2.58
CA GLU A 314 -31.00 -21.27 2.76
C GLU A 314 -31.27 -20.02 1.92
N ASN A 315 -30.22 -19.36 1.44
CA ASN A 315 -30.35 -18.13 0.66
C ASN A 315 -30.97 -18.38 -0.73
N HIS A 316 -31.98 -17.58 -1.07
CA HIS A 316 -32.71 -17.70 -2.33
C HIS A 316 -31.84 -17.47 -3.58
N ILE A 317 -30.86 -16.57 -3.51
CA ILE A 317 -29.91 -16.37 -4.61
C ILE A 317 -28.98 -17.57 -4.73
N PHE A 318 -28.51 -18.14 -3.62
CA PHE A 318 -27.69 -19.34 -3.66
C PHE A 318 -28.44 -20.52 -4.31
N LYS A 319 -29.73 -20.70 -4.00
CA LYS A 319 -30.60 -21.70 -4.65
C LYS A 319 -30.64 -21.52 -6.17
N LEU A 320 -30.73 -20.29 -6.67
CA LEU A 320 -30.60 -19.99 -8.11
C LEU A 320 -29.21 -20.34 -8.64
N LEU A 321 -28.14 -19.94 -7.93
CA LEU A 321 -26.76 -20.21 -8.36
C LEU A 321 -26.47 -21.71 -8.46
N MET A 322 -27.13 -22.55 -7.66
CA MET A 322 -27.05 -24.02 -7.70
C MET A 322 -27.94 -24.67 -8.78
N SER A 323 -28.82 -23.93 -9.44
CA SER A 323 -29.74 -24.47 -10.46
C SER A 323 -29.07 -24.71 -11.81
N ASP A 324 -29.72 -25.47 -12.70
CA ASP A 324 -29.22 -25.71 -14.07
C ASP A 324 -29.60 -24.60 -15.07
N TYR A 325 -30.23 -23.50 -14.62
CA TYR A 325 -30.59 -22.38 -15.49
C TYR A 325 -29.37 -21.67 -16.07
N LYS A 326 -29.49 -21.04 -17.23
CA LYS A 326 -28.43 -20.17 -17.77
C LYS A 326 -28.42 -18.84 -17.01
N ILE A 327 -27.24 -18.42 -16.57
CA ILE A 327 -27.05 -17.18 -15.81
C ILE A 327 -25.97 -16.31 -16.47
N LEU A 328 -26.37 -15.10 -16.84
CA LEU A 328 -25.51 -14.03 -17.32
C LEU A 328 -25.20 -13.08 -16.16
N PHE A 329 -23.94 -12.99 -15.76
CA PHE A 329 -23.50 -12.03 -14.76
C PHE A 329 -22.97 -10.77 -15.44
N MET A 330 -23.38 -9.60 -14.98
CA MET A 330 -22.93 -8.32 -15.55
C MET A 330 -22.31 -7.45 -14.48
N SER A 331 -21.12 -6.91 -14.76
CA SER A 331 -20.47 -5.93 -13.90
C SER A 331 -19.45 -5.12 -14.69
N ALA A 332 -19.23 -3.86 -14.30
CA ALA A 332 -17.99 -3.16 -14.72
C ALA A 332 -16.77 -3.65 -13.94
N THR A 333 -17.02 -4.20 -12.75
CA THR A 333 -16.03 -4.58 -11.75
C THR A 333 -16.37 -6.02 -11.33
N PRO A 334 -16.02 -7.06 -12.10
CA PRO A 334 -16.50 -8.43 -11.86
C PRO A 334 -15.93 -9.09 -10.60
N ARG A 335 -15.24 -8.33 -9.73
CA ARG A 335 -14.67 -8.79 -8.46
C ARG A 335 -15.65 -8.58 -7.32
N ILE A 336 -15.74 -9.56 -6.41
CA ILE A 336 -16.45 -9.43 -5.14
C ILE A 336 -15.38 -9.29 -4.03
N TYR A 337 -14.95 -8.04 -3.79
CA TYR A 337 -13.81 -7.72 -2.92
C TYR A 337 -14.00 -8.17 -1.46
N ASP A 338 -15.24 -8.28 -0.98
CA ASP A 338 -15.55 -8.75 0.39
C ASP A 338 -15.21 -10.22 0.64
N ILE A 339 -14.87 -10.98 -0.42
CA ILE A 339 -14.66 -12.43 -0.38
C ILE A 339 -13.20 -12.79 -0.73
N GLU A 340 -12.44 -11.88 -1.33
CA GLU A 340 -11.04 -12.09 -1.72
C GLU A 340 -10.06 -12.11 -0.53
N TYR A 341 -10.44 -11.55 0.63
CA TYR A 341 -9.61 -11.52 1.85
C TYR A 341 -9.90 -12.67 2.82
N ASP A 342 -10.81 -13.57 2.49
CA ASP A 342 -11.16 -14.71 3.32
C ASP A 342 -10.36 -15.95 2.90
N ASP A 343 -9.56 -16.51 3.82
CA ASP A 343 -8.69 -17.68 3.59
C ASP A 343 -9.48 -18.96 3.21
N GLU A 344 -10.82 -18.91 3.30
CA GLU A 344 -11.78 -19.96 2.91
C GLU A 344 -12.36 -19.76 1.49
N ALA A 345 -11.61 -19.13 0.58
CA ALA A 345 -12.07 -18.77 -0.77
C ALA A 345 -12.94 -19.86 -1.43
N PHE A 346 -14.23 -19.53 -1.58
CA PHE A 346 -15.18 -20.26 -2.42
C PHE A 346 -14.70 -20.20 -3.87
N ASP A 347 -14.91 -21.25 -4.66
CA ASP A 347 -14.52 -21.27 -6.06
C ASP A 347 -15.46 -20.38 -6.89
N MET A 348 -15.09 -19.11 -7.02
CA MET A 348 -15.86 -18.06 -7.70
C MET A 348 -15.99 -18.34 -9.21
N GLU A 349 -14.97 -18.94 -9.82
CA GLU A 349 -14.95 -19.28 -11.25
C GLU A 349 -15.98 -20.37 -11.55
N TRP A 350 -16.14 -21.35 -10.66
CA TRP A 350 -17.24 -22.30 -10.77
C TRP A 350 -18.62 -21.66 -10.60
N LEU A 351 -18.78 -20.75 -9.63
CA LEU A 351 -20.08 -20.18 -9.28
C LEU A 351 -20.59 -19.20 -10.36
N PHE A 352 -19.69 -18.36 -10.87
CA PHE A 352 -20.01 -17.29 -11.82
C PHE A 352 -19.68 -17.65 -13.27
N GLY A 353 -18.88 -18.68 -13.50
CA GLY A 353 -18.40 -19.08 -14.81
C GLY A 353 -17.27 -18.18 -15.32
N ASP A 354 -16.87 -18.44 -16.56
CA ASP A 354 -15.77 -17.72 -17.21
C ASP A 354 -16.16 -16.28 -17.56
N VAL A 355 -15.16 -15.40 -17.66
CA VAL A 355 -15.32 -14.09 -18.30
C VAL A 355 -15.39 -14.29 -19.81
N VAL A 356 -16.61 -14.44 -20.32
CA VAL A 356 -16.89 -14.71 -21.74
C VAL A 356 -16.50 -13.51 -22.62
N TYR A 357 -16.76 -12.30 -22.13
CA TYR A 357 -16.37 -11.08 -22.82
C TYR A 357 -15.94 -10.00 -21.83
N GLN A 358 -14.81 -9.37 -22.13
CA GLN A 358 -14.28 -8.25 -21.37
C GLN A 358 -13.85 -7.12 -22.31
N MET A 359 -14.20 -5.89 -21.94
CA MET A 359 -13.59 -4.67 -22.49
C MET A 359 -12.96 -3.88 -21.36
N THR A 360 -11.72 -3.44 -21.52
CA THR A 360 -11.08 -2.61 -20.49
C THR A 360 -11.55 -1.16 -20.57
N PHE A 361 -11.35 -0.40 -19.50
CA PHE A 361 -11.66 1.03 -19.49
C PHE A 361 -10.81 1.79 -20.52
N THR A 362 -9.53 1.42 -20.61
CA THR A 362 -8.58 1.96 -21.58
C THR A 362 -9.03 1.71 -23.02
N ASP A 363 -9.50 0.50 -23.35
CA ASP A 363 -10.03 0.18 -24.69
C ASP A 363 -11.27 1.00 -25.01
N ALA A 364 -12.17 1.18 -24.04
CA ALA A 364 -13.40 1.93 -24.24
C ALA A 364 -13.14 3.41 -24.52
N ILE A 365 -12.13 4.02 -23.88
CA ILE A 365 -11.68 5.38 -24.14
C ILE A 365 -10.99 5.47 -25.51
N ALA A 366 -10.05 4.57 -25.79
CA ALA A 366 -9.30 4.57 -27.05
C ALA A 366 -10.21 4.47 -28.28
N ASN A 367 -11.30 3.69 -28.17
CA ASN A 367 -12.32 3.54 -29.20
C ASN A 367 -13.45 4.59 -29.12
N LYS A 368 -13.37 5.57 -28.21
CA LYS A 368 -14.37 6.63 -28.00
C LYS A 368 -15.78 6.13 -27.67
N TYR A 369 -15.91 4.95 -27.08
CA TYR A 369 -17.18 4.45 -26.54
C TYR A 369 -17.56 5.13 -25.23
N ILE A 370 -16.55 5.62 -24.51
CA ILE A 370 -16.68 6.53 -23.37
C ILE A 370 -15.74 7.71 -23.56
N THR A 371 -16.05 8.81 -22.88
CA THR A 371 -15.23 10.01 -22.82
C THR A 371 -14.04 9.79 -21.89
N ASP A 372 -12.90 10.36 -22.24
CA ASP A 372 -11.71 10.37 -21.37
C ASP A 372 -11.92 11.23 -20.12
N TYR A 373 -11.07 11.05 -19.11
CA TYR A 373 -11.22 11.71 -17.82
C TYR A 373 -9.89 12.25 -17.28
N LYS A 374 -9.98 13.23 -16.38
CA LYS A 374 -8.86 13.80 -15.63
C LYS A 374 -9.15 13.74 -14.15
N ILE A 375 -8.15 13.43 -13.34
CA ILE A 375 -8.25 13.45 -11.88
C ILE A 375 -7.53 14.70 -11.40
N TRP A 376 -8.22 15.55 -10.65
CA TRP A 376 -7.65 16.76 -10.06
C TRP A 376 -7.58 16.63 -8.55
N LEU A 377 -6.38 16.86 -8.02
CA LEU A 377 -6.07 16.87 -6.59
C LEU A 377 -5.72 18.29 -6.15
N PRO A 378 -6.02 18.68 -4.89
CA PRO A 378 -5.58 19.97 -4.37
C PRO A 378 -4.05 20.04 -4.33
N SER A 379 -3.50 21.23 -4.56
CA SER A 379 -2.12 21.53 -4.19
C SER A 379 -2.04 21.68 -2.67
N ILE A 380 -1.18 20.90 -2.02
CA ILE A 380 -0.96 20.97 -0.55
C ILE A 380 0.15 21.96 -0.18
N HIS A 381 0.90 22.43 -1.17
CA HIS A 381 2.02 23.36 -1.01
C HIS A 381 1.72 24.79 -1.47
N GLU A 382 0.54 25.03 -2.06
CA GLU A 382 0.14 26.36 -2.54
C GLU A 382 0.00 27.37 -1.39
N ASN A 383 0.58 28.56 -1.58
CA ASN A 383 0.38 29.67 -0.66
C ASN A 383 -0.87 30.47 -1.05
N ASN A 384 -1.86 30.40 -0.18
CA ASN A 384 -3.18 30.94 -0.43
C ASN A 384 -3.53 32.15 0.47
N GLU A 385 -2.52 32.74 1.13
CA GLU A 385 -2.68 33.76 2.18
C GLU A 385 -3.56 34.96 1.81
N GLU A 386 -3.46 35.48 0.59
CA GLU A 386 -4.23 36.66 0.17
C GLU A 386 -5.72 36.33 0.05
N LEU A 387 -6.04 35.22 -0.61
CA LEU A 387 -7.41 34.72 -0.72
C LEU A 387 -7.97 34.35 0.66
N ASP A 388 -7.17 33.70 1.51
CA ASP A 388 -7.59 33.30 2.85
C ASP A 388 -7.86 34.51 3.75
N LYS A 389 -7.13 35.62 3.57
CA LYS A 389 -7.41 36.90 4.22
C LYS A 389 -8.76 37.46 3.77
N GLU A 390 -9.07 37.49 2.47
CA GLU A 390 -10.40 37.96 2.02
C GLU A 390 -11.54 37.04 2.48
N LEU A 391 -11.33 35.71 2.48
CA LEU A 391 -12.34 34.73 2.91
C LEU A 391 -12.46 34.58 4.44
N SER A 392 -11.55 35.19 5.21
CA SER A 392 -11.58 35.15 6.68
C SER A 392 -12.81 35.85 7.28
N ILE A 393 -13.43 36.78 6.54
CA ILE A 393 -14.66 37.49 6.95
C ILE A 393 -15.87 36.57 7.07
N TYR A 394 -15.83 35.41 6.41
CA TYR A 394 -16.87 34.40 6.47
C TYR A 394 -16.55 33.43 7.61
N GLU A 395 -17.31 33.52 8.70
CA GLU A 395 -17.20 32.70 9.91
C GLU A 395 -17.66 31.24 9.65
N ILE A 396 -16.83 30.49 8.92
CA ILE A 396 -17.06 29.10 8.56
C ILE A 396 -15.82 28.30 8.97
N ASP A 397 -16.03 27.04 9.37
CA ASP A 397 -14.97 26.08 9.62
C ASP A 397 -13.96 26.01 8.45
N ASN A 398 -12.66 25.98 8.78
CA ASN A 398 -11.60 26.07 7.79
C ASN A 398 -11.51 24.83 6.90
N GLU A 399 -11.82 23.63 7.40
CA GLU A 399 -11.78 22.39 6.63
C GLU A 399 -12.85 22.43 5.53
N ILE A 400 -14.10 22.75 5.90
CA ILE A 400 -15.21 22.88 4.95
C ILE A 400 -14.94 24.02 3.96
N LYS A 401 -14.40 25.14 4.44
CA LYS A 401 -14.03 26.30 3.60
C LYS A 401 -13.01 25.92 2.53
N ASN A 402 -11.96 25.19 2.89
CA ASN A 402 -10.93 24.73 1.96
C ASN A 402 -11.48 23.76 0.91
N ARG A 403 -12.36 22.84 1.31
CA ARG A 403 -13.06 21.92 0.40
C ARG A 403 -13.93 22.64 -0.62
N CYS A 404 -14.63 23.70 -0.19
CA CYS A 404 -15.48 24.50 -1.08
C CYS A 404 -14.64 25.41 -2.00
N LYS A 405 -13.57 26.01 -1.46
CA LYS A 405 -12.59 26.79 -2.23
C LYS A 405 -11.96 25.97 -3.36
N PHE A 406 -11.56 24.74 -3.07
CA PHE A 406 -11.04 23.80 -4.08
C PHE A 406 -12.06 23.49 -5.17
N LEU A 407 -13.33 23.30 -4.82
CA LEU A 407 -14.38 23.09 -5.81
C LEU A 407 -14.58 24.33 -6.71
N TYR A 408 -14.59 25.53 -6.13
CA TYR A 408 -14.70 26.77 -6.90
C TYR A 408 -13.55 26.94 -7.89
N SER A 409 -12.30 26.71 -7.46
CA SER A 409 -11.15 26.79 -8.37
C SER A 409 -11.22 25.70 -9.45
N CYS A 410 -11.60 24.47 -9.11
CA CYS A 410 -11.80 23.41 -10.10
C CYS A 410 -12.86 23.77 -11.14
N ILE A 411 -13.99 24.37 -10.73
CA ILE A 411 -15.04 24.83 -11.64
C ILE A 411 -14.53 25.94 -12.56
N ALA A 412 -13.82 26.94 -12.01
CA ALA A 412 -13.23 28.02 -12.79
C ALA A 412 -12.20 27.48 -13.80
N ASN A 413 -11.24 26.69 -13.34
CA ASN A 413 -10.10 26.23 -14.12
C ASN A 413 -10.51 25.30 -15.26
N ASN A 414 -11.53 24.47 -15.04
CA ASN A 414 -11.90 23.39 -15.95
C ASN A 414 -13.24 23.60 -16.66
N GLY A 415 -13.99 24.66 -16.32
CA GLY A 415 -15.27 25.00 -16.94
C GLY A 415 -16.38 23.97 -16.68
N SER A 416 -16.34 23.29 -15.53
CA SER A 416 -17.35 22.28 -15.17
C SER A 416 -18.73 22.91 -14.97
N ARG A 417 -19.72 22.39 -15.69
CA ARG A 417 -21.10 22.91 -15.65
C ARG A 417 -22.07 22.01 -14.90
N LYS A 418 -21.84 20.69 -14.84
CA LYS A 418 -22.76 19.73 -14.21
C LYS A 418 -21.98 18.78 -13.31
N CYS A 419 -21.83 19.20 -12.06
CA CYS A 419 -21.05 18.50 -11.05
C CYS A 419 -21.93 17.71 -10.08
N ILE A 420 -21.65 16.42 -9.91
CA ILE A 420 -22.21 15.62 -8.82
C ILE A 420 -21.22 15.59 -7.66
N ILE A 421 -21.66 15.98 -6.47
CA ILE A 421 -20.84 16.08 -5.26
C ILE A 421 -21.20 14.94 -4.30
N TYR A 422 -20.20 14.16 -3.89
CA TYR A 422 -20.32 13.08 -2.91
C TYR A 422 -19.71 13.51 -1.57
N CYS A 423 -20.58 13.70 -0.58
CA CYS A 423 -20.25 14.05 0.80
C CYS A 423 -20.13 12.81 1.68
N LYS A 424 -19.50 12.96 2.84
CA LYS A 424 -19.23 11.88 3.80
C LYS A 424 -20.52 11.38 4.47
N ASP A 425 -21.32 12.32 4.96
CA ASP A 425 -22.56 12.09 5.68
C ASP A 425 -23.50 13.31 5.54
N THR A 426 -24.65 13.28 6.22
CA THR A 426 -25.69 14.31 6.10
C THR A 426 -25.24 15.65 6.70
N GLU A 427 -24.50 15.63 7.80
CA GLU A 427 -24.01 16.85 8.47
C GLU A 427 -22.95 17.54 7.60
N ASP A 428 -22.04 16.75 7.03
CA ASP A 428 -21.05 17.19 6.06
C ASP A 428 -21.70 17.83 4.83
N MET A 429 -22.71 17.16 4.26
CA MET A 429 -23.43 17.65 3.08
C MET A 429 -24.11 19.00 3.35
N MET A 430 -24.80 19.14 4.48
CA MET A 430 -25.49 20.39 4.82
C MET A 430 -24.50 21.54 5.04
N SER A 431 -23.42 21.26 5.77
CA SER A 431 -22.37 22.25 6.04
C SER A 431 -21.66 22.72 4.76
N MET A 432 -21.38 21.80 3.83
CA MET A 432 -20.82 22.15 2.52
C MET A 432 -21.80 22.97 1.67
N ILE A 433 -23.10 22.63 1.65
CA ILE A 433 -24.10 23.40 0.90
C ILE A 433 -24.20 24.83 1.44
N GLU A 434 -24.22 25.00 2.76
CA GLU A 434 -24.23 26.31 3.40
C GLU A 434 -22.95 27.09 3.09
N CYS A 435 -21.78 26.45 3.24
CA CYS A 435 -20.50 27.07 2.91
C CYS A 435 -20.42 27.50 1.43
N MET A 436 -20.83 26.64 0.49
CA MET A 436 -20.87 26.99 -0.93
C MET A 436 -21.75 28.21 -1.18
N LYS A 437 -22.94 28.29 -0.57
CA LYS A 437 -23.84 29.45 -0.71
C LYS A 437 -23.19 30.73 -0.18
N THR A 438 -22.63 30.68 1.02
CA THR A 438 -22.00 31.83 1.68
C THR A 438 -20.76 32.31 0.92
N LEU A 439 -19.88 31.39 0.51
CA LEU A 439 -18.71 31.74 -0.29
C LEU A 439 -19.08 32.23 -1.70
N ASN A 440 -20.25 31.87 -2.24
CA ASN A 440 -20.66 32.39 -3.55
C ASN A 440 -20.90 33.91 -3.55
N GLU A 441 -21.12 34.53 -2.38
CA GLU A 441 -21.16 36.00 -2.28
C GLU A 441 -19.82 36.63 -2.70
N PHE A 442 -18.72 35.89 -2.50
CA PHE A 442 -17.39 36.24 -2.95
C PHE A 442 -17.14 35.84 -4.40
N TYR A 443 -17.35 34.56 -4.74
CA TYR A 443 -17.00 34.05 -6.08
C TYR A 443 -17.93 34.55 -7.21
N ILE A 444 -19.18 34.87 -6.86
CA ILE A 444 -20.20 35.44 -7.75
C ILE A 444 -20.41 34.55 -9.00
N MET A 445 -20.38 33.22 -8.83
CA MET A 445 -20.66 32.30 -9.93
C MET A 445 -22.16 32.05 -10.06
N ASP A 446 -22.67 31.93 -11.29
CA ASP A 446 -24.08 31.62 -11.55
C ASP A 446 -24.35 30.12 -11.37
N ILE A 447 -24.43 29.71 -10.10
CA ILE A 447 -24.60 28.32 -9.67
C ILE A 447 -26.04 28.06 -9.19
N GLU A 448 -26.50 26.83 -9.40
CA GLU A 448 -27.71 26.27 -8.81
C GLU A 448 -27.32 25.05 -7.97
N ILE A 449 -27.65 25.09 -6.68
CA ILE A 449 -27.30 24.04 -5.72
C ILE A 449 -28.56 23.24 -5.37
N ASN A 450 -28.52 21.95 -5.68
CA ASN A 450 -29.55 20.98 -5.36
C ASN A 450 -28.96 19.81 -4.56
N SER A 451 -29.79 19.08 -3.81
CA SER A 451 -29.37 17.88 -3.08
C SER A 451 -30.40 16.75 -3.17
N ILE A 452 -29.92 15.52 -3.04
CA ILE A 452 -30.75 14.32 -2.95
C ILE A 452 -30.32 13.49 -1.74
N SER A 453 -31.26 13.22 -0.84
CA SER A 453 -31.05 12.37 0.35
C SER A 453 -31.98 11.14 0.34
N CYS A 454 -31.78 10.23 1.30
CA CYS A 454 -32.66 9.08 1.49
C CYS A 454 -34.07 9.46 1.98
N GLU A 455 -34.24 10.66 2.53
CA GLU A 455 -35.53 11.18 3.02
C GLU A 455 -36.40 11.72 1.86
N ASP A 456 -35.81 11.94 0.69
CA ASP A 456 -36.51 12.44 -0.46
C ASP A 456 -37.39 11.37 -1.12
N ILE A 457 -38.68 11.70 -1.26
CA ILE A 457 -39.63 10.90 -2.03
C ILE A 457 -39.21 10.81 -3.51
N GLU A 458 -39.52 9.69 -4.16
CA GLU A 458 -39.16 9.39 -5.55
C GLU A 458 -39.50 10.54 -6.52
N LYS A 459 -40.70 11.13 -6.39
CA LYS A 459 -41.15 12.25 -7.22
C LYS A 459 -40.26 13.48 -7.11
N LYS A 460 -39.73 13.78 -5.92
CA LYS A 460 -38.80 14.90 -5.69
C LYS A 460 -37.44 14.57 -6.34
N ARG A 461 -36.92 13.36 -6.12
CA ARG A 461 -35.66 12.91 -6.73
C ARG A 461 -35.68 12.99 -8.26
N LYS A 462 -36.75 12.49 -8.89
CA LYS A 462 -36.94 12.56 -10.35
C LYS A 462 -36.92 14.00 -10.87
N ARG A 463 -37.67 14.91 -10.25
CA ARG A 463 -37.67 16.33 -10.61
C ARG A 463 -36.30 16.99 -10.47
N THR A 464 -35.58 16.70 -9.40
CA THR A 464 -34.23 17.24 -9.18
C THR A 464 -33.25 16.72 -10.23
N LEU A 465 -33.30 15.43 -10.58
CA LEU A 465 -32.46 14.84 -11.62
C LEU A 465 -32.81 15.38 -13.02
N GLU A 466 -34.10 15.54 -13.34
CA GLU A 466 -34.57 16.15 -14.59
C GLU A 466 -34.10 17.61 -14.70
N SER A 467 -34.18 18.38 -13.61
CA SER A 467 -33.68 19.75 -13.55
C SER A 467 -32.17 19.80 -13.81
N PHE A 468 -31.40 18.97 -13.08
CA PHE A 468 -29.95 18.89 -13.23
C PHE A 468 -29.53 18.46 -14.65
N ALA A 469 -30.24 17.52 -15.27
CA ALA A 469 -29.90 17.01 -16.60
C ALA A 469 -30.19 18.03 -17.71
N ASN A 470 -31.31 18.76 -17.61
CA ASN A 470 -31.83 19.61 -18.69
C ASN A 470 -31.50 21.11 -18.54
N ASN A 471 -31.19 21.59 -17.34
CA ASN A 471 -30.81 22.98 -17.13
C ASN A 471 -29.37 23.22 -17.63
N ASN A 472 -29.23 24.05 -18.66
CA ASN A 472 -27.95 24.43 -19.26
C ASN A 472 -27.60 25.91 -19.04
N ASP A 473 -28.48 26.67 -18.38
CA ASP A 473 -28.29 28.11 -18.23
C ASP A 473 -27.30 28.40 -17.09
N LYS A 474 -27.39 27.65 -15.98
CA LYS A 474 -26.55 27.79 -14.79
C LYS A 474 -25.60 26.62 -14.58
N ILE A 475 -24.57 26.81 -13.77
CA ILE A 475 -23.72 25.70 -13.29
C ILE A 475 -24.53 24.91 -12.25
N GLN A 476 -24.73 23.61 -12.49
CA GLN A 476 -25.54 22.74 -11.64
C GLN A 476 -24.64 21.95 -10.68
N LEU A 477 -24.89 22.09 -9.38
CA LEU A 477 -24.21 21.35 -8.32
C LEU A 477 -25.22 20.44 -7.61
N LEU A 478 -25.02 19.12 -7.70
CA LEU A 478 -25.91 18.12 -7.13
C LEU A 478 -25.23 17.35 -5.99
N PHE A 479 -25.61 17.68 -4.76
CA PHE A 479 -25.07 17.08 -3.54
C PHE A 479 -25.77 15.78 -3.18
N ASN A 480 -24.98 14.79 -2.77
CA ASN A 480 -25.46 13.50 -2.29
C ASN A 480 -24.43 12.80 -1.40
N ILE A 481 -24.79 11.67 -0.80
CA ILE A 481 -23.87 10.83 0.00
C ILE A 481 -23.53 9.53 -0.74
N ARG A 482 -24.55 8.71 -1.00
CA ARG A 482 -24.42 7.40 -1.67
C ARG A 482 -25.51 7.10 -2.69
N ILE A 483 -26.63 7.83 -2.64
CA ILE A 483 -27.82 7.54 -3.46
C ILE A 483 -27.56 7.67 -4.96
N LEU A 484 -26.57 8.48 -5.35
CA LEU A 484 -26.17 8.66 -6.74
C LEU A 484 -24.91 7.85 -7.12
N ASN A 485 -24.43 6.94 -6.26
CA ASN A 485 -23.31 6.04 -6.62
C ASN A 485 -23.66 5.23 -7.88
N GLU A 486 -24.94 4.91 -7.98
CA GLU A 486 -25.49 3.91 -8.88
C GLU A 486 -26.76 4.49 -9.54
N CYS A 487 -27.16 3.94 -10.70
CA CYS A 487 -28.50 4.17 -11.28
C CYS A 487 -28.86 5.56 -11.85
N ILE A 488 -27.89 6.32 -12.40
CA ILE A 488 -28.17 7.62 -13.04
C ILE A 488 -27.53 7.71 -14.43
N ASP A 489 -28.35 8.06 -15.41
CA ASP A 489 -27.95 8.27 -16.81
C ASP A 489 -28.05 9.74 -17.19
N ILE A 490 -26.96 10.47 -16.99
CA ILE A 490 -26.89 11.89 -17.34
C ILE A 490 -25.65 12.10 -18.22
N PRO A 491 -25.77 11.88 -19.54
CA PRO A 491 -24.65 12.05 -20.47
C PRO A 491 -24.02 13.44 -20.42
N SER A 492 -24.80 14.47 -20.05
CA SER A 492 -24.33 15.85 -19.92
C SER A 492 -23.55 16.14 -18.63
N CYS A 493 -23.48 15.21 -17.66
CA CYS A 493 -22.70 15.39 -16.43
C CYS A 493 -21.21 15.35 -16.75
N ASP A 494 -20.50 16.46 -16.53
CA ASP A 494 -19.11 16.65 -16.94
C ASP A 494 -18.11 16.55 -15.78
N SER A 495 -18.57 16.57 -14.54
CA SER A 495 -17.67 16.43 -13.39
C SER A 495 -18.25 15.73 -12.17
N ILE A 496 -17.33 15.18 -11.38
CA ILE A 496 -17.61 14.54 -10.10
C ILE A 496 -16.70 15.17 -9.06
N TYR A 497 -17.25 15.50 -7.89
CA TYR A 497 -16.45 15.89 -6.73
C TYR A 497 -16.65 14.89 -5.60
N ILE A 498 -15.58 14.23 -5.17
CA ILE A 498 -15.56 13.41 -3.96
C ILE A 498 -14.88 14.25 -2.87
N SER A 499 -15.67 14.75 -1.92
CA SER A 499 -15.20 15.74 -0.95
C SER A 499 -14.46 15.12 0.24
N TYR A 500 -14.01 13.87 0.12
CA TYR A 500 -13.26 13.10 1.11
C TYR A 500 -12.48 11.99 0.40
N ALA A 501 -11.50 11.37 1.05
CA ALA A 501 -10.79 10.20 0.52
C ALA A 501 -11.62 8.91 0.66
N PRO A 502 -12.16 8.33 -0.44
CA PRO A 502 -12.98 7.12 -0.36
C PRO A 502 -12.13 5.85 -0.16
N LYS A 503 -12.51 5.03 0.82
CA LYS A 503 -11.84 3.74 1.10
C LYS A 503 -12.37 2.57 0.26
N ASN A 504 -13.62 2.65 -0.20
CA ASN A 504 -14.24 1.53 -0.94
C ASN A 504 -13.90 1.60 -2.44
N LYS A 505 -13.23 0.55 -2.93
CA LYS A 505 -12.72 0.43 -4.30
C LYS A 505 -13.81 0.49 -5.38
N ILE A 506 -14.88 -0.31 -5.23
CA ILE A 506 -15.97 -0.42 -6.23
C ILE A 506 -16.67 0.93 -6.39
N THR A 507 -17.09 1.53 -5.27
CA THR A 507 -17.89 2.76 -5.29
C THR A 507 -17.18 3.91 -5.96
N THR A 508 -15.86 4.00 -5.82
CA THR A 508 -15.04 5.05 -6.44
C THR A 508 -15.17 5.00 -7.97
N ILE A 509 -15.05 3.80 -8.56
CA ILE A 509 -15.12 3.61 -10.02
C ILE A 509 -16.52 3.90 -10.56
N GLN A 510 -17.55 3.48 -9.83
CA GLN A 510 -18.95 3.74 -10.21
C GLN A 510 -19.27 5.24 -10.23
N ARG A 511 -18.74 6.00 -9.26
CA ARG A 511 -18.85 7.46 -9.16
C ARG A 511 -18.16 8.15 -10.33
N ILE A 512 -16.89 7.80 -10.58
CA ILE A 512 -16.12 8.34 -11.72
C ILE A 512 -16.85 8.09 -13.04
N SER A 513 -17.39 6.89 -13.19
CA SER A 513 -18.10 6.48 -14.41
C SER A 513 -19.42 7.23 -14.68
N ARG A 514 -19.90 8.06 -13.75
CA ARG A 514 -21.08 8.91 -13.99
C ARG A 514 -20.78 10.01 -15.00
N ALA A 515 -19.56 10.58 -14.96
CA ALA A 515 -19.17 11.67 -15.84
C ALA A 515 -18.53 11.21 -17.16
N THR A 516 -18.12 9.94 -17.30
CA THR A 516 -17.40 9.44 -18.49
C THR A 516 -18.32 9.05 -19.65
N ARG A 517 -19.63 9.20 -19.51
CA ARG A 517 -20.59 8.98 -20.61
C ARG A 517 -20.35 10.00 -21.73
N THR A 518 -20.40 9.54 -22.98
CA THR A 518 -20.32 10.40 -24.16
C THR A 518 -21.56 11.28 -24.27
N ASP A 519 -21.38 12.58 -24.50
CA ASP A 519 -22.48 13.50 -24.79
C ASP A 519 -22.55 13.77 -26.30
N LYS A 520 -23.70 13.51 -26.92
CA LYS A 520 -23.90 13.78 -28.36
C LYS A 520 -23.83 15.27 -28.67
N ASN A 521 -24.19 16.12 -27.72
CA ASN A 521 -24.16 17.57 -27.88
C ASN A 521 -22.75 18.14 -27.59
N ASN A 522 -21.89 17.38 -26.90
CA ASN A 522 -20.51 17.76 -26.64
C ASN A 522 -19.54 16.58 -26.84
N PRO A 523 -19.11 16.32 -28.09
CA PRO A 523 -18.15 15.26 -28.39
C PRO A 523 -16.76 15.48 -27.78
N TYR A 524 -16.43 16.72 -27.38
CA TYR A 524 -15.14 17.11 -26.78
C TYR A 524 -15.16 17.11 -25.26
N LYS A 525 -16.27 16.69 -24.65
CA LYS A 525 -16.40 16.54 -23.21
C LYS A 525 -15.24 15.70 -22.69
N VAL A 526 -14.65 16.17 -21.58
CA VAL A 526 -13.71 15.42 -20.74
C VAL A 526 -14.30 15.36 -19.35
N ALA A 527 -14.32 14.17 -18.74
CA ALA A 527 -14.85 13.99 -17.40
C ALA A 527 -13.84 14.49 -16.35
N ASN A 528 -14.18 15.55 -15.62
CA ASN A 528 -13.32 16.08 -14.56
C ASN A 528 -13.67 15.46 -13.21
N ILE A 529 -12.71 14.74 -12.61
CA ILE A 529 -12.87 14.05 -11.32
C ILE A 529 -12.07 14.81 -10.27
N TYR A 530 -12.77 15.53 -9.40
CA TYR A 530 -12.21 16.28 -8.30
C TYR A 530 -12.19 15.39 -7.06
N ILE A 531 -11.03 15.23 -6.41
CA ILE A 531 -10.89 14.44 -5.17
C ILE A 531 -10.20 15.31 -4.13
N TRP A 532 -10.88 15.54 -3.00
CA TRP A 532 -10.30 16.25 -1.87
C TRP A 532 -9.42 15.34 -1.02
N CYS A 533 -8.26 15.86 -0.60
CA CYS A 533 -7.36 15.26 0.37
C CYS A 533 -6.55 16.36 1.08
N GLU A 534 -6.20 16.15 2.34
CA GLU A 534 -5.25 17.03 3.05
C GLU A 534 -3.80 16.61 2.81
N GLU A 535 -3.59 15.30 2.66
CA GLU A 535 -2.31 14.66 2.33
C GLU A 535 -2.52 13.64 1.20
N TYR A 536 -1.54 13.51 0.29
CA TYR A 536 -1.68 12.58 -0.84
C TYR A 536 -1.68 11.10 -0.42
N GLU A 537 -1.15 10.78 0.75
CA GLU A 537 -1.17 9.45 1.35
C GLU A 537 -2.60 8.95 1.63
N GLU A 538 -3.54 9.83 1.93
CA GLU A 538 -4.92 9.47 2.30
C GLU A 538 -5.68 8.81 1.14
N ILE A 539 -5.33 9.18 -0.09
CA ILE A 539 -6.00 8.71 -1.31
C ILE A 539 -5.29 7.55 -1.98
N LEU A 540 -4.26 6.96 -1.36
CA LEU A 540 -3.51 5.82 -1.94
C LEU A 540 -4.42 4.64 -2.28
N GLU A 541 -5.39 4.33 -1.42
CA GLU A 541 -6.37 3.25 -1.66
C GLU A 541 -7.31 3.60 -2.82
N THR A 542 -7.73 4.87 -2.90
CA THR A 542 -8.54 5.41 -4.00
C THR A 542 -7.78 5.30 -5.34
N LEU A 543 -6.53 5.76 -5.39
CA LEU A 543 -5.68 5.70 -6.58
C LEU A 543 -5.33 4.25 -6.97
N SER A 544 -5.11 3.37 -5.99
CA SER A 544 -4.95 1.93 -6.23
C SER A 544 -6.17 1.33 -6.91
N SER A 545 -7.37 1.76 -6.50
CA SER A 545 -8.60 1.29 -7.11
C SER A 545 -8.66 1.71 -8.56
N ILE A 546 -8.39 2.97 -8.88
CA ILE A 546 -8.40 3.49 -10.25
C ILE A 546 -7.37 2.77 -11.13
N LYS A 547 -6.17 2.51 -10.61
CA LYS A 547 -5.10 1.77 -11.30
C LYS A 547 -5.55 0.37 -11.77
N GLU A 548 -6.38 -0.32 -10.98
CA GLU A 548 -6.89 -1.65 -11.33
C GLU A 548 -7.75 -1.63 -12.61
N TYR A 549 -8.37 -0.50 -12.95
CA TYR A 549 -9.28 -0.35 -14.10
C TYR A 549 -8.67 0.39 -15.27
N ASP A 550 -7.81 1.37 -15.00
CA ASP A 550 -7.07 2.12 -16.00
C ASP A 550 -5.60 2.20 -15.61
N ILE A 551 -4.77 1.40 -16.27
CA ILE A 551 -3.33 1.34 -16.02
C ILE A 551 -2.66 2.70 -16.34
N MET A 552 -3.27 3.47 -17.25
CA MET A 552 -2.79 4.78 -17.70
C MET A 552 -3.29 5.93 -16.81
N PHE A 553 -3.95 5.65 -15.68
CA PHE A 553 -4.53 6.70 -14.82
C PHE A 553 -3.50 7.73 -14.31
N LYS A 554 -2.21 7.36 -14.21
CA LYS A 554 -1.15 8.25 -13.71
C LYS A 554 -1.03 9.52 -14.55
N ASP A 555 -1.12 9.39 -15.87
CA ASP A 555 -0.99 10.51 -16.82
C ASP A 555 -2.21 11.45 -16.76
N LYS A 556 -3.31 10.94 -16.20
CA LYS A 556 -4.59 11.63 -16.01
C LYS A 556 -4.66 12.40 -14.71
N ILE A 557 -3.73 12.20 -13.77
CA ILE A 557 -3.65 12.97 -12.54
C ILE A 557 -3.07 14.36 -12.83
N LYS A 558 -3.72 15.36 -12.26
CA LYS A 558 -3.38 16.78 -12.33
C LYS A 558 -3.48 17.36 -10.93
N VAL A 559 -2.63 18.34 -10.65
CA VAL A 559 -2.71 19.17 -9.44
C VAL A 559 -3.45 20.43 -9.82
N ASN A 560 -4.46 20.80 -9.04
CA ASN A 560 -5.23 22.02 -9.21
C ASN A 560 -4.78 23.03 -8.13
N ALA A 561 -3.99 24.00 -8.56
CA ALA A 561 -3.71 25.22 -7.81
C ALA A 561 -4.91 26.18 -7.94
N VAL A 562 -5.18 26.93 -6.88
CA VAL A 562 -6.23 27.94 -6.82
C VAL A 562 -5.82 29.24 -7.52
N ASP A 563 -4.53 29.64 -7.47
CA ASP A 563 -3.89 30.85 -8.07
C ASP A 563 -4.87 31.99 -8.41
N PHE A 564 -5.64 32.43 -7.41
CA PHE A 564 -6.85 33.21 -7.68
C PHE A 564 -6.57 34.62 -8.21
N TYR A 565 -5.43 35.20 -7.83
CA TYR A 565 -5.04 36.57 -8.22
C TYR A 565 -4.01 36.60 -9.35
N HIS A 566 -3.59 35.43 -9.86
CA HIS A 566 -2.53 35.26 -10.84
C HIS A 566 -1.21 35.94 -10.41
N SER A 567 -0.46 35.26 -9.54
CA SER A 567 0.87 35.73 -9.16
C SER A 567 1.89 35.21 -10.18
N LYS A 568 2.49 36.10 -10.99
CA LYS A 568 3.59 35.72 -11.92
C LYS A 568 4.90 35.49 -11.17
N GLU A 569 4.89 34.65 -10.14
CA GLU A 569 6.10 34.24 -9.43
C GLU A 569 6.49 32.82 -9.85
N ASP A 570 7.72 32.65 -10.36
CA ASP A 570 8.31 31.34 -10.72
C ASP A 570 8.22 30.29 -9.58
N LYS A 571 8.00 30.75 -8.34
CA LYS A 571 7.85 29.94 -7.13
C LYS A 571 6.56 29.11 -7.09
N GLU A 572 5.43 29.59 -7.61
CA GLU A 572 4.18 28.80 -7.60
C GLU A 572 4.26 27.61 -8.56
N ILE A 573 4.94 27.80 -9.70
CA ILE A 573 5.25 26.72 -10.64
C ILE A 573 6.15 25.68 -9.96
N GLU A 574 7.16 26.11 -9.19
CA GLU A 574 8.05 25.20 -8.44
C GLU A 574 7.30 24.39 -7.36
N LEU A 575 6.33 24.99 -6.66
CA LEU A 575 5.52 24.31 -5.64
C LEU A 575 4.60 23.24 -6.25
N VAL A 576 3.94 23.55 -7.38
CA VAL A 576 3.11 22.58 -8.10
C VAL A 576 3.95 21.44 -8.69
N GLU A 577 5.19 21.70 -9.12
CA GLU A 577 6.11 20.63 -9.53
C GLU A 577 6.54 19.75 -8.35
N ASN A 578 6.74 20.32 -7.15
CA ASN A 578 7.00 19.53 -5.95
C ASN A 578 5.82 18.60 -5.59
N ASP A 579 4.58 19.08 -5.70
CA ASP A 579 3.38 18.26 -5.52
C ASP A 579 3.35 17.08 -6.50
N LYS A 580 3.69 17.30 -7.78
CA LYS A 580 3.78 16.21 -8.78
C LYS A 580 4.82 15.16 -8.39
N VAL A 581 5.97 15.57 -7.85
CA VAL A 581 7.01 14.64 -7.36
C VAL A 581 6.51 13.82 -6.18
N LEU A 582 5.82 14.45 -5.21
CA LEU A 582 5.23 13.75 -4.07
C LEU A 582 4.18 12.74 -4.51
N ILE A 583 3.24 13.16 -5.36
CA ILE A 583 2.23 12.27 -5.94
C ILE A 583 2.89 11.08 -6.66
N SER A 584 3.93 11.33 -7.44
CA SER A 584 4.68 10.26 -8.12
C SER A 584 5.27 9.25 -7.11
N ASN A 585 5.86 9.72 -6.01
CA ASN A 585 6.40 8.86 -4.95
C ASN A 585 5.30 8.01 -4.29
N CYS A 586 4.15 8.61 -3.97
CA CYS A 586 2.98 7.90 -3.44
C CYS A 586 2.51 6.80 -4.39
N ILE A 587 2.51 7.07 -5.71
CA ILE A 587 2.03 6.15 -6.74
C ILE A 587 3.00 4.96 -6.99
N VAL A 588 4.31 5.11 -6.77
CA VAL A 588 5.29 4.01 -6.92
C VAL A 588 4.99 2.85 -5.95
N GLY A 589 4.38 3.13 -4.80
CA GLY A 589 3.99 2.13 -3.79
C GLY A 589 2.69 1.35 -4.08
N VAL A 590 1.94 1.69 -5.13
CA VAL A 590 0.63 1.10 -5.42
C VAL A 590 0.81 -0.30 -6.05
N LYS A 591 0.63 -1.34 -5.23
CA LYS A 591 0.73 -2.75 -5.64
C LYS A 591 -0.34 -3.11 -6.68
N GLU A 592 0.09 -3.81 -7.72
CA GLU A 592 -0.78 -4.37 -8.75
C GLU A 592 -1.43 -5.66 -8.22
N PHE A 593 -2.76 -5.71 -8.22
CA PHE A 593 -3.52 -6.91 -7.84
C PHE A 593 -4.21 -7.50 -9.08
N ARG A 594 -3.58 -8.52 -9.68
CA ARG A 594 -4.14 -9.38 -10.73
C ARG A 594 -4.63 -10.69 -10.11
N VAL A 595 -5.90 -11.05 -10.37
CA VAL A 595 -6.44 -12.38 -10.02
C VAL A 595 -6.01 -13.36 -11.11
N MET A 596 -5.46 -14.49 -10.69
CA MET A 596 -4.99 -15.56 -11.58
C MET A 596 -6.11 -16.59 -11.77
N SER A 597 -6.40 -16.93 -13.03
CA SER A 597 -7.31 -18.01 -13.46
C SER A 597 -6.86 -19.37 -12.92
N TRP A 598 -7.72 -20.39 -13.01
CA TRP A 598 -7.34 -21.75 -12.62
C TRP A 598 -6.17 -22.29 -13.45
N GLU A 599 -6.16 -22.04 -14.76
CA GLU A 599 -5.07 -22.42 -15.66
C GLU A 599 -3.75 -21.75 -15.28
N GLU A 600 -3.75 -20.44 -15.05
CA GLU A 600 -2.54 -19.71 -14.62
C GLU A 600 -2.01 -20.25 -13.29
N LYS A 601 -2.92 -20.58 -12.35
CA LYS A 601 -2.54 -21.21 -11.07
C LYS A 601 -1.96 -22.61 -11.28
N LEU A 602 -2.52 -23.40 -12.20
CA LEU A 602 -1.99 -24.73 -12.55
C LEU A 602 -0.58 -24.59 -13.16
N GLU A 603 -0.39 -23.67 -14.11
CA GLU A 603 0.91 -23.38 -14.73
C GLU A 603 1.95 -22.96 -13.69
N MET A 604 1.61 -22.09 -12.75
CA MET A 604 2.52 -21.71 -11.66
C MET A 604 2.90 -22.88 -10.76
N VAL A 605 1.96 -23.80 -10.48
CA VAL A 605 2.28 -25.04 -9.75
C VAL A 605 3.23 -25.90 -10.56
N GLU A 606 3.00 -26.03 -11.86
CA GLU A 606 3.91 -26.79 -12.75
C GLU A 606 5.30 -26.17 -12.83
N GLU A 607 5.41 -24.85 -13.00
CA GLU A 607 6.69 -24.14 -12.99
C GLU A 607 7.42 -24.35 -11.66
N TYR A 608 6.72 -24.21 -10.54
CA TYR A 608 7.29 -24.48 -9.23
C TYR A 608 7.82 -25.92 -9.12
N ILE A 609 7.06 -26.92 -9.58
CA ILE A 609 7.49 -28.33 -9.58
C ILE A 609 8.69 -28.53 -10.52
N LYS A 610 8.70 -27.92 -11.71
CA LYS A 610 9.82 -27.99 -12.66
C LYS A 610 11.10 -27.40 -12.08
N GLU A 611 11.02 -26.29 -11.36
CA GLU A 611 12.17 -25.62 -10.73
C GLU A 611 12.66 -26.35 -9.47
N ASN A 612 11.75 -26.85 -8.64
CA ASN A 612 12.07 -27.31 -7.28
C ASN A 612 11.99 -28.83 -7.09
N GLY A 613 11.47 -29.57 -8.06
CA GLY A 613 11.32 -31.04 -8.03
C GLY A 613 10.37 -31.56 -6.94
N LYS A 614 9.53 -30.71 -6.35
CA LYS A 614 8.63 -31.05 -5.23
C LYS A 614 7.38 -30.17 -5.22
N LEU A 615 6.35 -30.62 -4.49
CA LEU A 615 5.15 -29.82 -4.27
C LEU A 615 5.42 -28.64 -3.31
N PRO A 616 4.71 -27.50 -3.47
CA PRO A 616 4.74 -26.37 -2.55
C PRO A 616 4.46 -26.79 -1.09
N LEU A 617 5.07 -26.10 -0.11
CA LEU A 617 4.90 -26.40 1.32
C LEU A 617 3.95 -25.41 2.01
N SER A 618 3.13 -25.91 2.94
CA SER A 618 2.18 -25.08 3.71
C SER A 618 2.86 -24.22 4.79
N THR A 619 4.12 -24.51 5.10
CA THR A 619 4.96 -23.80 6.07
C THR A 619 6.01 -22.90 5.40
N ASP A 620 5.88 -22.65 4.09
CA ASP A 620 6.81 -21.78 3.37
C ASP A 620 6.69 -20.33 3.84
N LYS A 621 7.81 -19.59 3.86
CA LYS A 621 7.84 -18.17 4.23
C LYS A 621 7.27 -17.28 3.13
N ASN A 622 7.31 -17.73 1.88
CA ASN A 622 6.72 -17.02 0.75
C ASN A 622 5.20 -17.23 0.73
N VAL A 623 4.46 -16.12 0.84
CA VAL A 623 2.98 -16.11 0.86
C VAL A 623 2.38 -16.77 -0.38
N MET A 624 2.96 -16.53 -1.56
CA MET A 624 2.48 -17.12 -2.82
C MET A 624 2.65 -18.64 -2.84
N VAL A 625 3.78 -19.16 -2.36
CA VAL A 625 4.04 -20.62 -2.31
C VAL A 625 3.05 -21.32 -1.36
N LYS A 626 2.73 -20.68 -0.24
CA LYS A 626 1.72 -21.17 0.71
C LYS A 626 0.33 -21.20 0.07
N GLN A 627 -0.04 -20.16 -0.68
CA GLN A 627 -1.30 -20.08 -1.41
C GLN A 627 -1.41 -21.19 -2.47
N LEU A 628 -0.35 -21.44 -3.26
CA LEU A 628 -0.30 -22.54 -4.23
C LEU A 628 -0.50 -23.92 -3.55
N ARG A 629 0.11 -24.15 -2.37
CA ARG A 629 -0.10 -25.41 -1.63
C ARG A 629 -1.55 -25.59 -1.18
N ASN A 630 -2.14 -24.54 -0.62
CA ASN A 630 -3.53 -24.58 -0.17
C ASN A 630 -4.48 -24.83 -1.34
N TRP A 631 -4.22 -24.18 -2.48
CA TRP A 631 -4.97 -24.39 -3.71
C TRP A 631 -4.91 -25.85 -4.18
N ILE A 632 -3.73 -26.48 -4.29
CA ILE A 632 -3.59 -27.91 -4.66
C ILE A 632 -4.38 -28.82 -3.70
N SER A 633 -4.40 -28.51 -2.41
CA SER A 633 -5.14 -29.28 -1.40
C SER A 633 -6.65 -29.20 -1.64
N HIS A 634 -7.17 -28.01 -1.94
CA HIS A 634 -8.57 -27.79 -2.28
C HIS A 634 -8.94 -28.49 -3.59
N GLN A 635 -8.12 -28.36 -4.65
CA GLN A 635 -8.37 -29.04 -5.92
C GLN A 635 -8.49 -30.56 -5.75
N ASN A 636 -7.60 -31.19 -4.97
CA ASN A 636 -7.69 -32.62 -4.64
C ASN A 636 -8.98 -32.99 -3.91
N LYS A 637 -9.46 -32.13 -3.00
CA LYS A 637 -10.72 -32.33 -2.26
C LYS A 637 -11.92 -32.19 -3.19
N TYR A 638 -11.90 -31.22 -4.09
CA TYR A 638 -12.99 -30.95 -5.04
C TYR A 638 -13.09 -32.05 -6.10
N TYR A 639 -11.95 -32.48 -6.66
CA TYR A 639 -11.86 -33.59 -7.60
C TYR A 639 -12.45 -34.88 -7.01
N LYS A 640 -12.03 -35.28 -5.80
CA LYS A 640 -12.52 -36.50 -5.13
C LYS A 640 -14.02 -36.51 -4.87
N LYS A 641 -14.64 -35.34 -4.72
CA LYS A 641 -16.07 -35.19 -4.43
C LYS A 641 -16.89 -34.88 -5.70
N HIS A 642 -16.25 -34.70 -6.86
CA HIS A 642 -16.88 -34.19 -8.09
C HIS A 642 -17.74 -32.94 -7.84
N ILE A 643 -17.17 -31.96 -7.11
CA ILE A 643 -17.81 -30.69 -6.79
C ILE A 643 -17.04 -29.52 -7.41
N HIS A 644 -17.68 -28.37 -7.49
CA HIS A 644 -17.15 -27.16 -8.13
C HIS A 644 -16.74 -27.42 -9.59
N MET A 645 -15.58 -26.92 -10.03
CA MET A 645 -15.13 -27.04 -11.42
C MET A 645 -14.98 -28.47 -11.93
N PHE A 646 -14.78 -29.45 -11.05
CA PHE A 646 -14.72 -30.87 -11.41
C PHE A 646 -16.09 -31.49 -11.74
N ARG A 647 -17.15 -30.68 -11.79
CA ARG A 647 -18.39 -31.01 -12.50
C ARG A 647 -18.25 -30.91 -14.01
N ASN A 648 -17.31 -30.09 -14.51
CA ASN A 648 -17.01 -29.96 -15.93
C ASN A 648 -15.87 -30.92 -16.31
N ILE A 649 -16.13 -31.75 -17.33
CA ILE A 649 -15.22 -32.81 -17.79
C ILE A 649 -13.87 -32.27 -18.29
N GLN A 650 -13.80 -31.04 -18.79
CA GLN A 650 -12.54 -30.46 -19.28
C GLN A 650 -11.54 -30.24 -18.15
N TYR A 651 -11.98 -29.72 -17.01
CA TYR A 651 -11.13 -29.52 -15.83
C TYR A 651 -10.75 -30.85 -15.17
N VAL A 652 -11.66 -31.85 -15.22
CA VAL A 652 -11.34 -33.24 -14.85
C VAL A 652 -10.18 -33.75 -15.70
N ASN A 653 -10.27 -33.67 -17.03
CA ASN A 653 -9.23 -34.15 -17.94
C ASN A 653 -7.88 -33.40 -17.74
N LYS A 654 -7.91 -32.06 -17.59
CA LYS A 654 -6.70 -31.26 -17.34
C LYS A 654 -6.03 -31.64 -16.03
N TRP A 655 -6.80 -31.82 -14.96
CA TRP A 655 -6.29 -32.22 -13.66
C TRP A 655 -5.80 -33.67 -13.65
N GLU A 656 -6.50 -34.59 -14.30
CA GLU A 656 -6.04 -35.98 -14.50
C GLU A 656 -4.71 -36.02 -15.24
N THR A 657 -4.57 -35.24 -16.32
CA THR A 657 -3.30 -35.10 -17.07
C THR A 657 -2.18 -34.55 -16.18
N PHE A 658 -2.46 -33.52 -15.38
CA PHE A 658 -1.50 -32.99 -14.40
C PHE A 658 -1.10 -34.04 -13.35
N ILE A 659 -2.06 -34.76 -12.78
CA ILE A 659 -1.80 -35.83 -11.81
C ILE A 659 -1.04 -36.99 -12.46
N GLU A 660 -1.28 -37.33 -13.71
CA GLU A 660 -0.56 -38.38 -14.44
C GLU A 660 0.92 -37.98 -14.65
N ASN A 661 1.16 -36.77 -15.16
CA ASN A 661 2.49 -36.21 -15.40
C ASN A 661 3.35 -36.14 -14.12
N TYR A 662 2.71 -35.87 -12.98
CA TYR A 662 3.38 -35.75 -11.69
C TYR A 662 2.99 -36.85 -10.69
N SER A 663 2.54 -38.02 -11.18
CA SER A 663 1.95 -39.10 -10.38
C SER A 663 2.81 -39.56 -9.20
N HIS A 664 4.14 -39.53 -9.35
CA HIS A 664 5.09 -39.83 -8.30
C HIS A 664 4.99 -38.90 -7.06
N LEU A 665 4.48 -37.68 -7.21
CA LEU A 665 4.28 -36.70 -6.14
C LEU A 665 2.90 -36.82 -5.46
N PHE A 666 1.95 -37.56 -6.05
CA PHE A 666 0.55 -37.66 -5.60
C PHE A 666 0.14 -39.07 -5.11
N ARG A 667 1.10 -39.99 -4.91
CA ARG A 667 0.85 -41.37 -4.44
C ARG A 667 -0.02 -41.42 -3.18
N THR A 668 -0.99 -42.33 -3.17
CA THR A 668 -1.89 -42.52 -2.03
C THR A 668 -1.16 -43.12 -0.83
N ASN A 669 -1.70 -42.91 0.37
CA ASN A 669 -1.17 -43.53 1.60
C ASN A 669 -1.17 -45.07 1.54
N GLU A 670 -2.02 -45.67 0.71
CA GLU A 670 -2.12 -47.12 0.50
C GLU A 670 -1.02 -47.64 -0.43
N GLU A 671 -0.77 -46.97 -1.56
CA GLU A 671 0.35 -47.30 -2.45
C GLU A 671 1.70 -47.13 -1.75
N GLN A 672 1.89 -46.03 -1.02
CA GLN A 672 3.07 -45.83 -0.20
C GLN A 672 3.23 -46.91 0.89
N TRP A 673 2.13 -47.48 1.36
CA TRP A 673 2.16 -48.57 2.33
C TRP A 673 2.62 -49.89 1.69
N TYR A 674 2.11 -50.22 0.49
CA TYR A 674 2.54 -51.39 -0.27
C TYR A 674 4.00 -51.30 -0.72
N ASP A 675 4.44 -50.13 -1.22
CA ASP A 675 5.84 -49.89 -1.61
C ASP A 675 6.79 -50.16 -0.43
N MET A 676 6.48 -49.61 0.75
CA MET A 676 7.31 -49.83 1.94
C MET A 676 7.24 -51.26 2.45
N LEU A 677 6.10 -51.96 2.32
CA LEU A 677 6.01 -53.38 2.65
C LEU A 677 6.93 -54.21 1.76
N GLU A 678 6.96 -53.96 0.45
CA GLU A 678 7.84 -54.67 -0.48
C GLU A 678 9.31 -54.40 -0.18
N CYS A 679 9.68 -53.16 0.14
CA CYS A 679 11.05 -52.85 0.59
C CYS A 679 11.43 -53.64 1.85
N VAL A 680 10.50 -53.83 2.80
CA VAL A 680 10.73 -54.65 3.99
C VAL A 680 10.83 -56.13 3.64
N LYS A 681 10.00 -56.65 2.73
CA LYS A 681 10.07 -58.04 2.26
C LYS A 681 11.40 -58.34 1.57
N HIS A 682 11.82 -57.47 0.65
CA HIS A 682 13.13 -57.57 0.00
C HIS A 682 14.26 -57.58 1.02
N TYR A 683 14.22 -56.68 2.01
CA TYR A 683 15.21 -56.68 3.07
C TYR A 683 15.24 -57.99 3.87
N ILE A 684 14.08 -58.53 4.25
CA ILE A 684 13.98 -59.80 4.98
C ILE A 684 14.46 -60.97 4.12
N TYR A 685 14.14 -60.98 2.83
CA TYR A 685 14.59 -62.01 1.89
C TYR A 685 16.11 -62.02 1.78
N ASP A 686 16.75 -60.86 1.63
CA ASP A 686 18.19 -60.75 1.44
C ASP A 686 18.98 -61.01 2.75
N ASN A 687 18.40 -60.68 3.90
CA ASN A 687 19.14 -60.63 5.17
C ASN A 687 18.67 -61.65 6.23
N ASN A 688 17.54 -62.32 5.99
CA ASN A 688 16.88 -63.26 6.90
C ASN A 688 16.68 -62.71 8.34
N LYS A 689 16.45 -61.39 8.45
CA LYS A 689 16.23 -60.66 9.71
C LYS A 689 15.36 -59.42 9.47
N LEU A 690 14.74 -58.90 10.55
CA LEU A 690 14.02 -57.62 10.48
C LEU A 690 15.00 -56.43 10.41
N PRO A 691 14.60 -55.31 9.76
CA PRO A 691 15.37 -54.06 9.77
C PRO A 691 15.71 -53.62 11.20
N SER A 692 16.86 -52.95 11.41
CA SER A 692 17.34 -52.55 12.74
C SER A 692 17.47 -51.04 12.86
N ILE A 693 17.17 -50.49 14.04
CA ILE A 693 17.44 -49.08 14.36
C ILE A 693 18.93 -48.76 14.49
N LEU A 694 19.75 -49.79 14.74
CA LEU A 694 21.20 -49.69 14.90
C LEU A 694 21.96 -49.85 13.57
N ASP A 695 21.24 -49.93 12.46
CA ASP A 695 21.84 -50.03 11.12
C ASP A 695 22.40 -48.66 10.69
N GLU A 696 23.54 -48.64 10.01
CA GLU A 696 24.23 -47.41 9.59
C GLU A 696 23.50 -46.72 8.43
N ASP A 697 22.73 -47.47 7.64
CA ASP A 697 21.96 -46.93 6.52
C ASP A 697 20.68 -46.22 7.01
N PRO A 698 20.52 -44.90 6.75
CA PRO A 698 19.31 -44.15 7.07
C PRO A 698 18.03 -44.74 6.45
N TYR A 699 18.15 -45.42 5.31
CA TYR A 699 17.05 -46.10 4.65
C TYR A 699 16.56 -47.31 5.47
N ILE A 700 17.47 -48.13 5.99
CA ILE A 700 17.14 -49.29 6.84
C ILE A 700 16.53 -48.83 8.18
N GLN A 701 17.00 -47.73 8.75
CA GLN A 701 16.38 -47.12 9.93
C GLN A 701 14.94 -46.66 9.66
N THR A 702 14.67 -46.18 8.44
CA THR A 702 13.32 -45.78 8.01
C THR A 702 12.40 -47.00 7.89
N LEU A 703 12.89 -48.10 7.31
CA LEU A 703 12.18 -49.39 7.26
C LEU A 703 11.87 -49.91 8.68
N TYR A 704 12.83 -49.83 9.62
CA TYR A 704 12.60 -50.23 11.02
C TYR A 704 11.48 -49.42 11.69
N ARG A 705 11.53 -48.08 11.59
CA ARG A 705 10.52 -47.20 12.20
C ARG A 705 9.15 -47.46 11.58
N TRP A 706 9.10 -47.72 10.27
CA TRP A 706 7.87 -48.06 9.56
C TRP A 706 7.28 -49.39 10.06
N VAL A 707 8.06 -50.47 10.16
CA VAL A 707 7.60 -51.77 10.70
C VAL A 707 7.09 -51.64 12.13
N GLY A 708 7.78 -50.89 13.00
CA GLY A 708 7.35 -50.63 14.37
C GLY A 708 6.02 -49.87 14.43
N THR A 709 5.85 -48.89 13.53
CA THR A 709 4.60 -48.13 13.38
C THR A 709 3.45 -49.02 12.94
N GLN A 710 3.68 -49.96 12.00
CA GLN A 710 2.64 -50.90 11.55
C GLN A 710 2.23 -51.88 12.64
N LYS A 711 3.17 -52.42 13.44
CA LYS A 711 2.86 -53.25 14.62
C LYS A 711 1.95 -52.52 15.61
N HIS A 712 2.24 -51.25 15.89
CA HIS A 712 1.44 -50.43 16.79
C HIS A 712 0.03 -50.15 16.23
N LYS A 713 -0.06 -49.77 14.94
CA LYS A 713 -1.33 -49.48 14.27
C LYS A 713 -2.22 -50.72 14.17
N TYR A 714 -1.66 -51.89 13.87
CA TYR A 714 -2.37 -53.18 13.83
C TYR A 714 -2.91 -53.58 15.21
N LYS A 715 -2.07 -53.51 16.26
CA LYS A 715 -2.46 -53.84 17.63
C LYS A 715 -3.62 -52.96 18.14
N ASN A 716 -3.58 -51.67 17.83
CA ASN A 716 -4.54 -50.69 18.33
C ASN A 716 -5.69 -50.38 17.35
N LYS A 717 -5.75 -51.06 16.20
CA LYS A 717 -6.77 -50.86 15.14
C LYS A 717 -6.85 -49.41 14.63
N LEU A 718 -5.71 -48.73 14.48
CA LEU A 718 -5.64 -47.31 14.15
C LEU A 718 -5.37 -47.05 12.64
N GLN A 719 -5.93 -45.95 12.13
CA GLN A 719 -5.67 -45.41 10.78
C GLN A 719 -5.88 -46.44 9.65
N ILE A 720 -4.87 -46.66 8.79
CA ILE A 720 -4.93 -47.53 7.61
C ILE A 720 -5.10 -49.02 7.96
N MET A 721 -4.86 -49.39 9.23
CA MET A 721 -5.02 -50.73 9.80
C MET A 721 -6.34 -50.90 10.59
N ASN A 722 -7.32 -50.01 10.40
CA ASN A 722 -8.62 -50.10 11.06
C ASN A 722 -9.53 -51.18 10.42
N MET A 723 -10.66 -51.49 11.07
CA MET A 723 -11.61 -52.53 10.62
C MET A 723 -12.28 -52.29 9.26
N LYS A 724 -12.12 -51.12 8.63
CA LYS A 724 -12.70 -50.80 7.31
C LYS A 724 -11.78 -51.12 6.12
N ASN A 725 -10.49 -51.41 6.33
CA ASN A 725 -9.55 -51.76 5.26
C ASN A 725 -9.04 -53.22 5.42
N GLU A 726 -9.92 -54.18 5.10
CA GLU A 726 -9.65 -55.62 5.27
C GLU A 726 -8.48 -56.14 4.44
N LYS A 727 -8.20 -55.52 3.28
CA LYS A 727 -7.19 -56.00 2.32
C LYS A 727 -5.75 -55.73 2.78
N ILE A 728 -5.47 -54.53 3.29
CA ILE A 728 -4.15 -54.19 3.88
C ILE A 728 -3.92 -55.04 5.14
N ARG A 729 -4.98 -55.20 5.95
CA ARG A 729 -4.91 -55.99 7.17
C ARG A 729 -4.62 -57.46 6.90
N SER A 730 -5.33 -58.10 5.96
CA SER A 730 -5.09 -59.50 5.59
C SER A 730 -3.72 -59.70 4.96
N THR A 731 -3.23 -58.72 4.18
CA THR A 731 -1.86 -58.73 3.62
C THR A 731 -0.82 -58.69 4.73
N TRP A 732 -1.01 -57.85 5.74
CA TRP A 732 -0.13 -57.76 6.90
C TRP A 732 -0.17 -59.03 7.77
N GLU A 733 -1.34 -59.60 7.99
CA GLU A 733 -1.52 -60.88 8.72
C GLU A 733 -0.82 -62.04 7.99
N THR A 734 -0.93 -62.11 6.66
CA THR A 734 -0.23 -63.09 5.82
C THR A 734 1.28 -62.91 5.92
N PHE A 735 1.77 -61.67 5.79
CA PHE A 735 3.19 -61.34 5.94
C PHE A 735 3.76 -61.76 7.31
N ILE A 736 3.02 -61.57 8.40
CA ILE A 736 3.43 -62.03 9.74
C ILE A 736 3.47 -63.56 9.79
N LYS A 737 2.46 -64.23 9.24
CA LYS A 737 2.35 -65.70 9.24
C LYS A 737 3.50 -66.35 8.47
N ASP A 738 3.83 -65.83 7.30
CA ASP A 738 4.93 -66.35 6.46
C ASP A 738 6.31 -66.14 7.11
N ASN A 739 6.39 -65.21 8.06
CA ASN A 739 7.60 -64.90 8.82
C ASN A 739 7.46 -65.25 10.31
N TYR A 740 6.57 -66.17 10.68
CA TYR A 740 6.12 -66.41 12.06
C TYR A 740 7.24 -66.49 13.10
N ILE A 741 8.36 -67.15 12.80
CA ILE A 741 9.53 -67.28 13.68
C ILE A 741 10.14 -65.91 14.05
N LEU A 742 10.13 -64.95 13.12
CA LEU A 742 10.63 -63.58 13.31
C LEU A 742 9.64 -62.68 14.08
N PHE A 743 8.42 -63.17 14.30
CA PHE A 743 7.32 -62.46 14.97
C PHE A 743 6.80 -63.17 16.24
N MET A 744 7.38 -64.30 16.66
CA MET A 744 7.00 -65.05 17.87
C MET A 744 7.04 -64.19 19.14
N SER A 745 6.20 -64.55 20.11
CA SER A 745 6.22 -63.93 21.43
C SER A 745 7.43 -64.37 22.24
N ASN A 746 7.87 -63.53 23.18
CA ASN A 746 9.00 -63.86 24.06
C ASN A 746 8.73 -65.04 24.99
N GLU A 747 7.46 -65.45 25.17
CA GLU A 747 7.02 -66.51 26.07
C GLU A 747 7.09 -67.90 25.42
N GLU A 748 6.58 -68.03 24.19
CA GLU A 748 6.64 -69.28 23.40
C GLU A 748 8.10 -69.70 23.16
N LEU A 749 8.95 -68.73 22.80
CA LEU A 749 10.38 -68.96 22.60
C LEU A 749 11.11 -69.35 23.90
N TRP A 750 10.61 -68.95 25.07
CA TRP A 750 11.26 -69.22 26.35
C TRP A 750 11.05 -70.68 26.79
N ASN A 751 9.83 -71.19 26.66
CA ASN A 751 9.49 -72.57 27.04
C ASN A 751 10.26 -73.59 26.19
N GLU A 752 10.36 -73.37 24.89
CA GLU A 752 11.07 -74.28 23.98
C GLU A 752 12.57 -74.37 24.27
N ASN A 753 13.23 -73.25 24.61
CA ASN A 753 14.64 -73.25 24.96
C ASN A 753 14.92 -73.88 26.34
N LEU A 754 13.96 -73.81 27.28
CA LEU A 754 14.10 -74.46 28.60
C LEU A 754 14.14 -75.99 28.47
N GLU A 755 13.28 -76.54 27.62
CA GLU A 755 13.19 -77.99 27.42
C GLU A 755 14.44 -78.55 26.74
N GLN A 756 14.95 -77.86 25.72
CA GLN A 756 16.22 -78.21 25.09
C GLN A 756 17.41 -78.17 26.06
N LEU A 757 17.37 -77.26 27.04
CA LEU A 757 18.40 -77.15 28.07
C LEU A 757 18.38 -78.34 29.05
N LYS A 758 17.19 -78.77 29.48
CA LYS A 758 17.05 -79.95 30.36
C LYS A 758 17.63 -81.19 29.69
N GLN A 759 17.23 -81.44 28.44
CA GLN A 759 17.72 -82.58 27.66
C GLN A 759 19.24 -82.56 27.49
N TYR A 760 19.83 -81.37 27.30
CA TYR A 760 21.28 -81.22 27.20
C TYR A 760 22.00 -81.57 28.52
N ILE A 761 21.53 -81.03 29.65
CA ILE A 761 22.17 -81.25 30.96
C ILE A 761 22.05 -82.71 31.39
N GLU A 762 20.90 -83.35 31.15
CA GLU A 762 20.69 -84.78 31.42
C GLU A 762 21.63 -85.66 30.58
N LYS A 763 21.86 -85.29 29.32
CA LYS A 763 22.70 -86.08 28.41
C LYS A 763 24.20 -85.93 28.69
N TYR A 764 24.68 -84.74 29.07
CA TYR A 764 26.11 -84.45 29.12
C TYR A 764 26.64 -84.12 30.53
N ASN A 765 25.77 -84.02 31.54
CA ASN A 765 26.08 -83.71 32.93
C ASN A 765 27.00 -82.48 33.11
N LYS A 766 26.84 -81.48 32.23
CA LYS A 766 27.59 -80.22 32.23
C LYS A 766 26.74 -79.10 31.65
N GLU A 767 27.08 -77.85 31.97
CA GLU A 767 26.40 -76.70 31.36
C GLU A 767 26.76 -76.59 29.86
N PRO A 768 25.80 -76.20 28.99
CA PRO A 768 26.11 -75.88 27.60
C PRO A 768 27.04 -74.68 27.54
N SER A 769 28.11 -74.81 26.77
CA SER A 769 29.17 -73.80 26.69
C SER A 769 28.73 -72.62 25.83
N THR A 770 29.01 -71.39 26.26
CA THR A 770 28.76 -70.17 25.45
C THR A 770 29.70 -69.98 24.25
N ILE A 771 30.70 -70.85 24.13
CA ILE A 771 31.75 -70.86 23.09
C ILE A 771 31.88 -72.24 22.43
N ASP A 772 30.83 -73.07 22.47
CA ASP A 772 30.81 -74.37 21.82
C ASP A 772 30.90 -74.25 20.28
N GLU A 773 31.46 -75.27 19.61
CA GLU A 773 31.55 -75.33 18.15
C GLU A 773 30.17 -75.62 17.51
N ASP A 774 29.32 -76.38 18.21
CA ASP A 774 27.94 -76.57 17.81
C ASP A 774 27.15 -75.28 18.13
N LYS A 775 26.68 -74.62 17.08
CA LYS A 775 25.94 -73.36 17.17
C LYS A 775 24.66 -73.48 18.01
N ASN A 776 24.03 -74.66 18.07
CA ASN A 776 22.85 -74.88 18.89
C ASN A 776 23.20 -74.97 20.39
N ILE A 777 24.28 -75.69 20.73
CA ILE A 777 24.79 -75.76 22.11
C ILE A 777 25.27 -74.37 22.57
N GLN A 778 25.95 -73.64 21.69
CA GLN A 778 26.39 -72.28 21.93
C GLN A 778 25.22 -71.31 22.21
N ARG A 779 24.14 -71.43 21.44
CA ARG A 779 22.89 -70.67 21.63
C ARG A 779 22.24 -71.02 22.97
N LEU A 780 22.14 -72.30 23.31
CA LEU A 780 21.62 -72.80 24.59
C LEU A 780 22.43 -72.28 25.79
N GLY A 781 23.77 -72.28 25.69
CA GLY A 781 24.66 -71.74 26.73
C GLY A 781 24.47 -70.24 26.97
N ARG A 782 24.32 -69.45 25.89
CA ARG A 782 24.04 -68.00 25.99
C ARG A 782 22.65 -67.73 26.57
N TRP A 783 21.67 -68.53 26.18
CA TRP A 783 20.32 -68.45 26.71
C TRP A 783 20.28 -68.76 28.22
N LEU A 784 20.93 -69.84 28.68
CA LEU A 784 21.08 -70.19 30.09
C LEU A 784 21.73 -69.06 30.91
N SER A 785 22.82 -68.47 30.40
CA SER A 785 23.50 -67.34 31.05
C SER A 785 22.59 -66.11 31.22
N THR A 786 21.68 -65.92 30.27
CA THR A 786 20.67 -64.85 30.28
C THR A 786 19.56 -65.15 31.28
N GLN A 787 19.04 -66.37 31.32
CA GLN A 787 17.99 -66.75 32.27
C GLN A 787 18.46 -66.71 33.73
N LYS A 788 19.69 -67.15 34.03
CA LYS A 788 20.30 -66.98 35.38
C LYS A 788 20.34 -65.51 35.81
N LYS A 789 20.60 -64.60 34.87
CA LYS A 789 20.61 -63.15 35.13
C LYS A 789 19.19 -62.60 35.31
N ASN A 790 18.24 -63.04 34.50
CA ASN A 790 16.85 -62.60 34.57
C ASN A 790 16.19 -63.05 35.87
N TYR A 791 16.43 -64.29 36.30
CA TYR A 791 15.96 -64.84 37.56
C TYR A 791 16.51 -64.08 38.76
N LYS A 792 17.84 -63.86 38.83
CA LYS A 792 18.48 -63.09 39.92
C LYS A 792 17.90 -61.69 40.07
N LEU A 793 17.53 -61.06 38.96
CA LEU A 793 17.08 -59.67 38.94
C LEU A 793 15.55 -59.52 38.95
N GLN A 794 14.80 -60.63 38.88
CA GLN A 794 13.34 -60.64 38.78
C GLN A 794 12.84 -59.72 37.65
N ILE A 795 13.40 -59.91 36.45
CA ILE A 795 13.12 -59.10 35.25
C ILE A 795 12.73 -59.98 34.05
N GLU A 796 12.17 -59.35 33.00
CA GLU A 796 11.62 -60.04 31.83
C GLU A 796 10.62 -61.13 32.23
N ASN A 797 10.68 -62.29 31.57
CA ASN A 797 9.81 -63.44 31.76
C ASN A 797 9.82 -63.95 33.21
N MET A 798 10.91 -63.73 33.97
CA MET A 798 11.05 -64.17 35.37
C MET A 798 10.28 -63.29 36.38
N LYS A 799 9.70 -62.17 35.94
CA LYS A 799 8.76 -61.38 36.76
C LYS A 799 7.50 -62.17 37.06
N ASP A 800 7.04 -62.96 36.10
CA ASP A 800 5.88 -63.82 36.24
C ASP A 800 6.16 -64.94 37.26
N TYR A 801 5.20 -65.14 38.17
CA TYR A 801 5.36 -66.07 39.28
C TYR A 801 5.43 -67.52 38.79
N GLU A 802 4.60 -67.90 37.82
CA GLU A 802 4.53 -69.26 37.28
C GLU A 802 5.81 -69.62 36.52
N THR A 803 6.28 -68.72 35.66
CA THR A 803 7.55 -68.88 34.91
C THR A 803 8.76 -68.99 35.84
N ARG A 804 8.77 -68.21 36.93
CA ARG A 804 9.83 -68.23 37.94
C ARG A 804 9.85 -69.53 38.73
N LYS A 805 8.67 -70.03 39.13
CA LYS A 805 8.52 -71.30 39.84
C LYS A 805 9.06 -72.47 39.01
N VAL A 806 8.74 -72.50 37.70
CA VAL A 806 9.29 -73.49 36.75
C VAL A 806 10.82 -73.43 36.66
N TRP A 807 11.41 -72.24 36.76
CA TRP A 807 12.87 -72.07 36.78
C TRP A 807 13.52 -72.47 38.11
N GLU A 808 12.87 -72.22 39.23
CA GLU A 808 13.31 -72.61 40.58
C GLU A 808 13.36 -74.13 40.72
N ASP A 809 12.31 -74.82 40.27
CA ASP A 809 12.25 -76.29 40.24
C ASP A 809 13.40 -76.88 39.41
N PHE A 810 13.75 -76.22 38.29
CA PHE A 810 14.90 -76.58 37.47
C PHE A 810 16.23 -76.39 38.20
N LEU A 811 16.46 -75.27 38.90
CA LEU A 811 17.70 -75.01 39.63
C LEU A 811 17.92 -75.98 40.81
N GLN A 812 16.84 -76.37 41.50
CA GLN A 812 16.91 -77.32 42.61
C GLN A 812 17.30 -78.74 42.14
N SER A 813 17.05 -79.05 40.87
CA SER A 813 17.33 -80.34 40.26
C SER A 813 18.79 -80.52 39.82
N PHE A 814 19.63 -79.45 39.76
CA PHE A 814 21.01 -79.52 39.24
C PHE A 814 22.02 -78.66 40.04
N SER A 815 22.91 -79.31 40.82
CA SER A 815 23.78 -78.72 41.87
C SER A 815 25.15 -78.15 41.43
N ILE A 816 25.43 -77.97 40.13
CA ILE A 816 26.78 -77.65 39.57
C ILE A 816 27.12 -76.14 39.46
N ILE A 817 26.32 -75.20 39.98
CA ILE A 817 26.35 -73.77 39.58
C ILE A 817 26.84 -72.80 40.70
N LYS A 818 28.08 -72.23 40.64
CA LYS A 818 28.60 -71.17 41.56
C LYS A 818 28.26 -69.72 41.10
N THR A 819 28.10 -68.76 42.04
CA THR A 819 27.47 -67.45 41.76
C THR A 819 28.45 -66.29 41.47
N ARG A 820 27.99 -65.30 40.69
CA ARG A 820 28.79 -64.14 40.26
C ARG A 820 29.09 -63.13 41.39
N GLU A 821 28.44 -63.25 42.55
CA GLU A 821 28.48 -62.25 43.63
C GLU A 821 29.80 -62.23 44.40
N ASP A 822 30.37 -63.40 44.64
CA ASP A 822 31.63 -63.57 45.35
C ASP A 822 32.80 -62.91 44.61
N ILE A 823 32.75 -62.89 43.28
CA ILE A 823 33.77 -62.27 42.41
C ILE A 823 33.73 -60.73 42.50
N TRP A 824 32.56 -60.14 42.78
CA TRP A 824 32.40 -58.69 42.83
C TRP A 824 32.95 -58.09 44.12
N LEU A 825 32.69 -58.73 45.26
CA LEU A 825 33.15 -58.29 46.58
C LEU A 825 34.67 -58.21 46.67
N ASN A 826 35.39 -59.15 46.05
CA ASN A 826 36.85 -59.17 46.08
C ASN A 826 37.46 -57.98 45.30
N LYS A 827 36.88 -57.60 44.16
CA LYS A 827 37.35 -56.42 43.39
C LYS A 827 37.04 -55.09 44.09
N PHE A 828 35.97 -55.02 44.87
CA PHE A 828 35.57 -53.84 45.64
C PHE A 828 36.62 -53.46 46.70
N GLU A 829 37.10 -54.44 47.47
CA GLU A 829 38.10 -54.20 48.52
C GLU A 829 39.46 -53.76 47.95
N ASN A 830 39.89 -54.35 46.83
CA ASN A 830 41.14 -53.97 46.17
C ASN A 830 41.13 -52.50 45.68
N LEU A 831 39.99 -52.01 45.21
CA LEU A 831 39.82 -50.61 44.82
C LEU A 831 39.90 -49.66 46.01
N LYS A 832 39.30 -50.03 47.15
CA LYS A 832 39.32 -49.20 48.37
C LYS A 832 40.74 -49.02 48.90
N LEU A 833 41.52 -50.10 48.93
CA LEU A 833 42.93 -50.08 49.33
C LEU A 833 43.80 -49.19 48.43
N TYR A 834 43.54 -49.19 47.11
CA TYR A 834 44.28 -48.34 46.17
C TYR A 834 44.10 -46.85 46.48
N ILE A 835 42.85 -46.39 46.65
CA ILE A 835 42.55 -44.97 46.85
C ILE A 835 43.09 -44.47 48.19
N GLN A 836 43.02 -45.30 49.24
CA GLN A 836 43.60 -44.98 50.55
C GLN A 836 45.13 -44.82 50.48
N LYS A 837 45.81 -45.61 49.64
CA LYS A 837 47.27 -45.59 49.49
C LYS A 837 47.77 -44.42 48.64
N HIS A 838 47.06 -44.07 47.57
CA HIS A 838 47.54 -43.11 46.57
C HIS A 838 46.85 -41.74 46.62
N ASN A 839 45.79 -41.60 47.41
CA ASN A 839 44.97 -40.39 47.55
C ASN A 839 44.48 -39.81 46.20
N LYS A 840 44.27 -40.69 45.21
CA LYS A 840 43.77 -40.40 43.86
C LYS A 840 43.02 -41.62 43.32
N SER A 841 42.16 -41.40 42.33
CA SER A 841 41.54 -42.50 41.56
C SER A 841 42.58 -43.19 40.68
N PRO A 842 42.51 -44.52 40.47
CA PRO A 842 43.32 -45.21 39.46
C PRO A 842 42.96 -44.72 38.06
N TYR A 843 43.95 -44.55 37.18
CA TYR A 843 43.78 -44.10 35.79
C TYR A 843 44.25 -45.17 34.80
N ASP A 844 43.63 -45.19 33.61
CA ASP A 844 43.95 -46.17 32.54
C ASP A 844 45.40 -46.04 31.98
N THR A 845 46.09 -44.95 32.33
CA THR A 845 47.48 -44.64 31.94
C THR A 845 48.51 -44.97 33.04
N ASP A 846 48.12 -45.55 34.18
CA ASP A 846 49.07 -45.98 35.20
C ASP A 846 49.88 -47.21 34.72
N ASN A 847 51.20 -47.24 34.99
CA ASN A 847 52.15 -48.20 34.42
C ASN A 847 51.98 -49.67 34.87
N ASN A 848 51.07 -49.95 35.83
CA ASN A 848 50.84 -51.28 36.39
C ASN A 848 49.51 -51.88 35.86
N ASN A 849 49.58 -53.11 35.35
CA ASN A 849 48.45 -53.78 34.70
C ASN A 849 47.28 -54.05 35.69
N GLN A 850 47.55 -54.23 36.99
CA GLN A 850 46.49 -54.40 37.99
C GLN A 850 45.71 -53.10 38.27
N ASP A 851 46.39 -51.96 38.25
CA ASP A 851 45.77 -50.66 38.51
C ASP A 851 44.89 -50.22 37.32
N LYS A 852 45.29 -50.59 36.10
CA LYS A 852 44.49 -50.43 34.87
C LYS A 852 43.22 -51.29 34.86
N ILE A 853 43.30 -52.51 35.40
CA ILE A 853 42.10 -53.37 35.56
C ILE A 853 41.16 -52.75 36.61
N LEU A 854 41.70 -52.15 37.67
CA LEU A 854 40.93 -51.46 38.70
C LEU A 854 40.26 -50.18 38.18
N SER A 855 40.92 -49.37 37.34
CA SER A 855 40.33 -48.16 36.73
C SER A 855 39.16 -48.50 35.79
N GLN A 856 39.34 -49.49 34.92
CA GLN A 856 38.28 -49.99 34.03
C GLN A 856 37.11 -50.58 34.83
N TRP A 857 37.40 -51.28 35.92
CA TRP A 857 36.38 -51.84 36.80
C TRP A 857 35.64 -50.76 37.59
N LEU A 858 36.33 -49.74 38.12
CA LEU A 858 35.74 -48.57 38.77
C LEU A 858 34.81 -47.81 37.82
N GLY A 859 35.24 -47.57 36.57
CA GLY A 859 34.41 -46.97 35.53
C GLY A 859 33.14 -47.78 35.29
N THR A 860 33.26 -49.10 35.21
CA THR A 860 32.13 -50.03 35.08
C THR A 860 31.19 -49.96 36.28
N GLN A 861 31.70 -49.91 37.52
CA GLN A 861 30.86 -49.83 38.71
C GLN A 861 30.17 -48.46 38.87
N ASN A 862 30.81 -47.36 38.48
CA ASN A 862 30.18 -46.04 38.43
C ASN A 862 29.02 -45.99 37.42
N GLN A 863 29.21 -46.56 36.23
CA GLN A 863 28.17 -46.71 35.21
C GLN A 863 27.01 -47.58 35.73
N ASN A 864 27.34 -48.67 36.43
CA ASN A 864 26.37 -49.56 37.05
C ASN A 864 25.59 -48.88 38.18
N PHE A 865 26.23 -48.04 39.00
CA PHE A 865 25.58 -47.32 40.09
C PHE A 865 24.63 -46.24 39.56
N LYS A 866 25.09 -45.41 38.59
CA LYS A 866 24.27 -44.36 37.96
C LYS A 866 23.01 -44.92 37.30
N ASN A 867 23.13 -46.09 36.66
CA ASN A 867 22.03 -46.72 35.94
C ASN A 867 21.28 -47.79 36.77
N ASN A 868 21.63 -47.98 38.04
CA ASN A 868 21.11 -49.05 38.90
C ASN A 868 21.14 -50.46 38.24
N LYS A 869 22.30 -50.83 37.68
CA LYS A 869 22.57 -52.07 36.91
C LYS A 869 23.60 -52.96 37.61
N GLY A 870 23.63 -54.24 37.25
CA GLY A 870 24.59 -55.21 37.81
C GLY A 870 24.39 -55.44 39.32
N PHE A 871 25.48 -55.51 40.08
CA PHE A 871 25.45 -55.72 41.53
C PHE A 871 24.89 -54.53 42.32
N MET A 872 24.79 -53.34 41.70
CA MET A 872 24.20 -52.15 42.31
C MET A 872 22.67 -52.23 42.49
N LYS A 873 22.02 -53.29 41.98
CA LYS A 873 20.62 -53.60 42.29
C LYS A 873 20.44 -54.26 43.65
N ILE A 874 21.49 -54.86 44.20
CA ILE A 874 21.45 -55.54 45.49
C ILE A 874 21.61 -54.49 46.58
N HIS A 875 20.58 -54.31 47.41
CA HIS A 875 20.49 -53.22 48.38
C HIS A 875 21.73 -53.10 49.28
N CYS A 876 22.20 -54.21 49.85
CA CYS A 876 23.37 -54.21 50.75
C CYS A 876 24.68 -53.80 50.06
N LEU A 877 24.91 -54.23 48.80
CA LEU A 877 26.11 -53.86 48.04
C LEU A 877 26.05 -52.43 47.51
N LYS A 878 24.86 -51.98 47.10
CA LYS A 878 24.60 -50.59 46.73
C LYS A 878 24.88 -49.65 47.90
N GLN A 879 24.46 -50.01 49.11
CA GLN A 879 24.71 -49.23 50.30
C GLN A 879 26.21 -49.14 50.63
N LYS A 880 26.97 -50.24 50.48
CA LYS A 880 28.44 -50.22 50.61
C LYS A 880 29.10 -49.27 49.60
N TRP A 881 28.61 -49.24 48.36
CA TRP A 881 29.12 -48.34 47.32
C TRP A 881 28.78 -46.86 47.57
N ILE A 882 27.59 -46.56 48.13
CA ILE A 882 27.20 -45.20 48.56
C ILE A 882 28.13 -44.69 49.65
N ASN A 883 28.33 -45.48 50.70
CA ASN A 883 29.20 -45.11 51.81
C ASN A 883 30.65 -44.90 51.34
N PHE A 884 31.13 -45.73 50.40
CA PHE A 884 32.44 -45.58 49.78
C PHE A 884 32.59 -44.25 49.00
N LYS A 885 31.56 -43.82 48.26
CA LYS A 885 31.60 -42.53 47.55
C LYS A 885 31.56 -41.32 48.48
N GLU A 886 30.84 -41.42 49.60
CA GLU A 886 30.86 -40.42 50.67
C GLU A 886 32.22 -40.33 51.35
N GLU A 887 32.83 -41.48 51.68
CA GLU A 887 34.15 -41.57 52.32
C GLU A 887 35.25 -40.89 51.48
N PHE A 888 35.12 -40.90 50.14
CA PHE A 888 36.07 -40.28 49.20
C PHE A 888 35.45 -39.15 48.35
N LYS A 889 34.50 -38.38 48.92
CA LYS A 889 33.70 -37.37 48.22
C LYS A 889 34.50 -36.36 47.40
N ASN A 890 35.66 -35.94 47.89
CA ASN A 890 36.54 -34.97 47.21
C ASN A 890 37.14 -35.49 45.89
N ILE A 891 37.17 -36.81 45.68
CA ILE A 891 37.72 -37.46 44.48
C ILE A 891 36.62 -37.76 43.44
N PHE A 892 35.35 -37.86 43.86
CA PHE A 892 34.23 -38.34 43.04
C PHE A 892 33.15 -37.29 42.73
N MET A 893 33.46 -35.99 42.86
CA MET A 893 32.50 -34.91 42.57
C MET A 893 31.93 -34.99 41.14
N SER A 894 30.62 -34.75 41.01
CA SER A 894 29.92 -34.73 39.74
C SER A 894 30.25 -33.49 38.89
N GLN A 895 30.02 -33.57 37.57
CA GLN A 895 30.24 -32.42 36.67
C GLN A 895 29.36 -31.21 37.05
N ASP A 896 28.17 -31.46 37.60
CA ASP A 896 27.24 -30.44 38.08
C ASP A 896 27.75 -29.78 39.38
N GLU A 897 28.33 -30.55 40.30
CA GLU A 897 29.00 -30.02 41.50
C GLU A 897 30.26 -29.22 41.14
N ILE A 898 31.05 -29.69 40.17
CA ILE A 898 32.19 -28.95 39.63
C ILE A 898 31.72 -27.62 39.02
N TRP A 899 30.62 -27.62 38.26
CA TRP A 899 30.06 -26.41 37.67
C TRP A 899 29.55 -25.43 38.74
N LYS A 900 28.86 -25.92 39.78
CA LYS A 900 28.42 -25.12 40.94
C LYS A 900 29.62 -24.54 41.70
N ASN A 901 30.71 -25.27 41.88
CA ASN A 901 31.91 -24.72 42.49
C ASN A 901 32.53 -23.60 41.62
N HIS A 902 32.52 -23.75 40.28
CA HIS A 902 33.02 -22.70 39.39
C HIS A 902 32.16 -21.43 39.48
N ILE A 903 30.82 -21.54 39.54
CA ILE A 903 29.96 -20.36 39.71
C ILE A 903 30.24 -19.64 41.03
N GLU A 904 30.47 -20.39 42.12
CA GLU A 904 30.79 -19.84 43.44
C GLU A 904 32.17 -19.14 43.43
N THR A 905 33.18 -19.72 42.76
CA THR A 905 34.49 -19.06 42.62
C THR A 905 34.41 -17.77 41.80
N VAL A 906 33.56 -17.72 40.76
CA VAL A 906 33.31 -16.51 39.99
C VAL A 906 32.54 -15.48 40.83
N GLU A 907 31.53 -15.90 41.60
CA GLU A 907 30.83 -15.01 42.54
C GLU A 907 31.78 -14.39 43.55
N ASN A 908 32.68 -15.18 44.15
CA ASN A 908 33.69 -14.69 45.08
C ASN A 908 34.66 -13.70 44.41
N TYR A 909 35.03 -13.94 43.15
CA TYR A 909 35.84 -13.00 42.39
C TYR A 909 35.11 -11.68 42.14
N ILE A 910 33.83 -11.74 41.71
CA ILE A 910 33.00 -10.55 41.48
C ILE A 910 32.79 -9.78 42.78
N ALA A 911 32.50 -10.47 43.90
CA ALA A 911 32.34 -9.84 45.20
C ALA A 911 33.60 -9.10 45.66
N LYS A 912 34.79 -9.63 45.34
CA LYS A 912 36.09 -9.05 45.74
C LYS A 912 36.55 -7.92 44.81
N HIS A 913 36.30 -8.02 43.52
CA HIS A 913 36.90 -7.13 42.51
C HIS A 913 35.89 -6.27 41.75
N ASN A 914 34.59 -6.49 41.96
CA ASN A 914 33.46 -5.81 41.33
C ASN A 914 33.54 -5.75 39.79
N LYS A 915 34.13 -6.80 39.19
CA LYS A 915 34.32 -6.93 37.74
C LYS A 915 34.39 -8.40 37.35
N LEU A 916 34.18 -8.70 36.07
CA LEU A 916 34.38 -10.05 35.54
C LEU A 916 35.87 -10.39 35.36
N PRO A 917 36.25 -11.67 35.52
CA PRO A 917 37.57 -12.17 35.14
C PRO A 917 37.89 -11.84 33.68
N LEU A 918 39.10 -11.36 33.41
CA LEU A 918 39.55 -11.02 32.05
C LEU A 918 40.42 -12.13 31.46
N SER A 919 40.19 -12.46 30.19
CA SER A 919 41.00 -13.45 29.46
C SER A 919 42.43 -12.98 29.21
N THR A 920 42.69 -11.67 29.34
CA THR A 920 44.01 -11.03 29.20
C THR A 920 44.71 -10.79 30.54
N ASP A 921 44.17 -11.28 31.66
CA ASP A 921 44.76 -11.12 32.99
C ASP A 921 46.11 -11.86 33.09
N LYS A 922 47.08 -11.37 33.86
CA LYS A 922 48.39 -12.05 34.00
C LYS A 922 48.29 -13.34 34.82
N ASN A 923 47.26 -13.50 35.64
CA ASN A 923 47.04 -14.68 36.46
C ASN A 923 46.31 -15.78 35.67
N LYS A 924 46.96 -16.94 35.50
CA LYS A 924 46.41 -18.09 34.77
C LYS A 924 45.09 -18.61 35.34
N GLU A 925 44.85 -18.50 36.65
CA GLU A 925 43.59 -18.93 37.26
C GLU A 925 42.44 -17.96 36.91
N ILE A 926 42.71 -16.65 36.83
CA ILE A 926 41.72 -15.66 36.39
C ILE A 926 41.39 -15.85 34.90
N GLN A 927 42.39 -16.16 34.07
CA GLN A 927 42.16 -16.49 32.65
C GLN A 927 41.27 -17.72 32.46
N LYS A 928 41.45 -18.77 33.27
CA LYS A 928 40.60 -19.96 33.26
C LYS A 928 39.15 -19.62 33.60
N LEU A 929 38.93 -18.80 34.64
CA LEU A 929 37.59 -18.33 35.00
C LEU A 929 36.96 -17.50 33.87
N ALA A 930 37.72 -16.62 33.22
CA ALA A 930 37.24 -15.82 32.09
C ALA A 930 36.83 -16.69 30.89
N THR A 931 37.66 -17.68 30.56
CA THR A 931 37.39 -18.66 29.49
C THR A 931 36.17 -19.49 29.81
N TRP A 932 36.02 -19.93 31.05
CA TRP A 932 34.87 -20.68 31.51
C TRP A 932 33.56 -19.89 31.39
N ILE A 933 33.55 -18.60 31.78
CA ILE A 933 32.39 -17.70 31.62
C ILE A 933 32.04 -17.52 30.14
N SER A 934 33.03 -17.36 29.26
CA SER A 934 32.79 -17.25 27.80
C SER A 934 32.12 -18.51 27.25
N ASN A 935 32.64 -19.68 27.62
CA ASN A 935 32.07 -20.96 27.21
C ASN A 935 30.63 -21.14 27.74
N GLN A 936 30.33 -20.66 28.95
CA GLN A 936 28.96 -20.71 29.48
C GLN A 936 28.00 -19.79 28.70
N LYS A 937 28.44 -18.60 28.29
CA LYS A 937 27.64 -17.70 27.43
C LYS A 937 27.28 -18.36 26.10
N ASP A 938 28.25 -19.00 25.45
CA ASP A 938 28.01 -19.71 24.18
C ASP A 938 27.12 -20.94 24.39
N ASN A 939 27.38 -21.73 25.43
CA ASN A 939 26.54 -22.89 25.78
C ASN A 939 25.08 -22.49 26.03
N TYR A 940 24.83 -21.34 26.67
CA TYR A 940 23.48 -20.82 26.91
C TYR A 940 22.85 -20.29 25.61
N LYS A 941 23.60 -19.52 24.80
CA LYS A 941 23.12 -18.98 23.52
C LYS A 941 22.70 -20.08 22.53
N PHE A 942 23.47 -21.17 22.46
CA PHE A 942 23.21 -22.27 21.54
C PHE A 942 22.46 -23.45 22.18
N GLN A 943 22.06 -23.33 23.46
CA GLN A 943 21.34 -24.37 24.22
C GLN A 943 22.04 -25.75 24.15
N GLN A 944 23.32 -25.81 24.52
CA GLN A 944 24.17 -26.99 24.36
C GLN A 944 24.99 -27.32 25.62
N ASN A 945 25.55 -28.54 25.68
CA ASN A 945 26.36 -29.05 26.78
C ASN A 945 25.62 -29.03 28.13
N ILE A 946 26.25 -28.53 29.20
CA ILE A 946 25.68 -28.56 30.56
C ILE A 946 24.43 -27.68 30.72
N MET A 947 24.21 -26.73 29.79
CA MET A 947 23.01 -25.89 29.75
C MET A 947 21.76 -26.63 29.25
N LEU A 948 21.89 -27.91 28.84
CA LEU A 948 20.76 -28.82 28.60
C LEU A 948 20.12 -29.31 29.92
N ASN A 949 20.83 -29.17 31.05
CA ASN A 949 20.27 -29.42 32.37
C ASN A 949 19.52 -28.17 32.84
N GLU A 950 18.19 -28.26 32.95
CA GLU A 950 17.33 -27.11 33.24
C GLU A 950 17.61 -26.48 34.61
N ASP A 951 18.04 -27.26 35.62
CA ASP A 951 18.42 -26.72 36.94
C ASP A 951 19.69 -25.87 36.86
N ILE A 952 20.69 -26.32 36.09
CA ILE A 952 21.95 -25.58 35.87
C ILE A 952 21.70 -24.34 35.03
N LYS A 953 20.84 -24.44 34.01
CA LYS A 953 20.41 -23.31 33.19
C LYS A 953 19.70 -22.25 34.02
N GLN A 954 18.81 -22.64 34.94
CA GLN A 954 18.16 -21.70 35.86
C GLN A 954 19.15 -21.05 36.83
N LEU A 955 20.12 -21.80 37.36
CA LEU A 955 21.20 -21.24 38.19
C LEU A 955 22.05 -20.22 37.41
N TRP A 956 22.32 -20.48 36.13
CA TRP A 956 23.03 -19.54 35.26
C TRP A 956 22.21 -18.26 35.00
N ILE A 957 20.90 -18.39 34.72
CA ILE A 957 19.99 -17.25 34.54
C ILE A 957 19.98 -16.38 35.81
N ASN A 958 19.82 -17.00 36.98
CA ASN A 958 19.81 -16.30 38.26
C ASN A 958 21.14 -15.58 38.53
N PHE A 959 22.27 -16.20 38.22
CA PHE A 959 23.59 -15.59 38.35
C PHE A 959 23.79 -14.39 37.41
N VAL A 960 23.37 -14.50 36.15
CA VAL A 960 23.43 -13.40 35.18
C VAL A 960 22.53 -12.24 35.60
N GLU A 961 21.32 -12.52 36.08
CA GLU A 961 20.38 -11.49 36.55
C GLU A 961 20.89 -10.80 37.83
N LYS A 962 21.46 -11.57 38.78
CA LYS A 962 22.09 -11.02 39.99
C LYS A 962 23.25 -10.07 39.67
N HIS A 963 24.00 -10.33 38.60
CA HIS A 963 25.13 -9.52 38.16
C HIS A 963 24.87 -8.78 36.84
N LYS A 964 23.60 -8.47 36.54
CA LYS A 964 23.13 -7.94 35.24
C LYS A 964 24.02 -6.82 34.68
N ARG A 965 24.44 -5.88 35.53
CA ARG A 965 25.31 -4.75 35.15
C ARG A 965 26.66 -5.16 34.55
N LEU A 966 27.17 -6.34 34.88
CA LEU A 966 28.43 -6.88 34.37
C LEU A 966 28.24 -7.75 33.11
N PHE A 967 27.00 -8.11 32.79
CA PHE A 967 26.64 -8.97 31.65
C PHE A 967 25.90 -8.23 30.52
N ILE A 968 25.75 -6.91 30.64
CA ILE A 968 25.11 -6.02 29.65
C ILE A 968 25.72 -6.26 28.26
N THR A 969 24.85 -6.49 27.28
CA THR A 969 25.23 -6.65 25.88
C THR A 969 25.64 -5.32 25.26
N ARG A 970 26.35 -5.35 24.12
CA ARG A 970 26.73 -4.11 23.41
C ARG A 970 25.52 -3.28 22.98
N GLU A 971 24.38 -3.93 22.73
CA GLU A 971 23.12 -3.29 22.35
C GLU A 971 22.44 -2.64 23.55
N GLU A 972 22.33 -3.34 24.68
CA GLU A 972 21.80 -2.77 25.93
C GLU A 972 22.66 -1.62 26.45
N GLN A 973 24.00 -1.72 26.35
CA GLN A 973 24.90 -0.64 26.72
C GLN A 973 24.76 0.57 25.78
N TRP A 974 24.45 0.32 24.50
CA TRP A 974 24.18 1.38 23.55
C TRP A 974 22.90 2.14 23.92
N ILE A 975 21.82 1.42 24.27
CA ILE A 975 20.55 1.99 24.73
C ILE A 975 20.72 2.76 26.03
N GLU A 976 21.47 2.22 27.01
CA GLU A 976 21.74 2.90 28.28
C GLU A 976 22.50 4.22 28.07
N ASN A 977 23.46 4.26 27.16
CA ASN A 977 24.17 5.50 26.83
C ASN A 977 23.25 6.53 26.15
N LEU A 978 22.35 6.09 25.27
CA LEU A 978 21.34 6.96 24.67
C LEU A 978 20.45 7.59 25.75
N HIS A 979 19.96 6.78 26.70
CA HIS A 979 19.15 7.26 27.83
C HIS A 979 19.90 8.26 28.71
N LYS A 980 21.17 7.99 29.05
CA LYS A 980 22.00 8.93 29.85
C LYS A 980 22.20 10.28 29.15
N ILE A 981 22.31 10.27 27.83
CA ILE A 981 22.43 11.50 27.04
C ILE A 981 21.10 12.25 26.99
N ASP A 982 20.00 11.54 26.78
CA ASP A 982 18.66 12.12 26.79
C ASP A 982 18.33 12.76 28.14
N GLU A 983 18.66 12.10 29.26
CA GLU A 983 18.55 12.67 30.59
C GLU A 983 19.45 13.90 30.78
N TYR A 984 20.70 13.86 30.31
CA TYR A 984 21.60 15.01 30.37
C TYR A 984 21.04 16.22 29.60
N ILE A 985 20.49 15.99 28.40
CA ILE A 985 19.87 17.04 27.59
C ILE A 985 18.63 17.59 28.30
N LYS A 986 17.76 16.72 28.85
CA LYS A 986 16.58 17.15 29.62
C LYS A 986 16.95 18.02 30.83
N GLN A 987 18.05 17.71 31.51
CA GLN A 987 18.48 18.45 32.70
C GLN A 987 19.22 19.76 32.38
N HIS A 988 20.00 19.79 31.31
CA HIS A 988 20.92 20.90 31.04
C HIS A 988 20.64 21.68 29.75
N ASN A 989 19.68 21.22 28.95
CA ASN A 989 19.29 21.76 27.66
C ASN A 989 20.48 22.03 26.71
N LYS A 990 21.50 21.17 26.76
CA LYS A 990 22.72 21.28 25.94
C LYS A 990 23.37 19.93 25.76
N LEU A 991 24.21 19.81 24.73
CA LEU A 991 25.02 18.60 24.55
C LEU A 991 26.19 18.53 25.54
N PRO A 992 26.57 17.32 25.97
CA PRO A 992 27.78 17.08 26.75
C PRO A 992 29.03 17.74 26.14
N SER A 993 29.91 18.27 26.99
CA SER A 993 31.12 19.00 26.57
C SER A 993 32.39 18.16 26.72
N LYS A 994 33.35 18.33 25.80
CA LYS A 994 34.70 17.75 25.94
C LYS A 994 35.54 18.46 27.02
N LYS A 995 35.11 19.65 27.45
CA LYS A 995 35.78 20.47 28.49
C LYS A 995 35.09 20.36 29.85
N ASP A 996 34.12 19.46 30.00
CA ASP A 996 33.42 19.25 31.27
C ASP A 996 34.39 18.75 32.36
N THR A 997 34.12 18.97 33.64
CA THR A 997 34.95 18.44 34.72
C THR A 997 34.62 16.98 35.03
N ASN A 998 33.40 16.54 34.69
CA ASN A 998 32.94 15.17 34.88
C ASN A 998 33.37 14.25 33.71
N ASP A 999 34.12 13.19 34.02
CA ASP A 999 34.62 12.24 33.04
C ASP A 999 33.51 11.43 32.35
N ASP A 1000 32.38 11.19 33.01
CA ASP A 1000 31.23 10.51 32.41
C ASP A 1000 30.59 11.38 31.31
N VAL A 1001 30.47 12.69 31.55
CA VAL A 1001 29.96 13.65 30.58
C VAL A 1001 30.90 13.77 29.37
N LYS A 1002 32.22 13.76 29.60
CA LYS A 1002 33.21 13.70 28.50
C LYS A 1002 33.04 12.43 27.67
N THR A 1003 32.82 11.30 28.33
CA THR A 1003 32.63 9.99 27.68
C THR A 1003 31.38 9.98 26.82
N LEU A 1004 30.26 10.52 27.33
CA LEU A 1004 29.02 10.68 26.56
C LEU A 1004 29.21 11.58 25.33
N LYS A 1005 29.99 12.67 25.43
CA LYS A 1005 30.31 13.52 24.26
C LYS A 1005 31.10 12.75 23.18
N ILE A 1006 32.08 11.96 23.59
CA ILE A 1006 32.87 11.13 22.65
C ILE A 1006 31.96 10.09 22.00
N TRP A 1007 31.04 9.51 22.78
CA TRP A 1007 30.09 8.52 22.27
C TRP A 1007 29.13 9.12 21.22
N ILE A 1008 28.49 10.27 21.49
CA ILE A 1008 27.61 10.97 20.51
C ILE A 1008 28.36 11.27 19.22
N TYR A 1009 29.59 11.77 19.33
CA TYR A 1009 30.42 12.08 18.17
C TYR A 1009 30.70 10.83 17.33
N THR A 1010 30.96 9.70 17.99
CA THR A 1010 31.21 8.41 17.34
C THR A 1010 29.95 7.91 16.62
N GLN A 1011 28.77 8.04 17.23
CA GLN A 1011 27.51 7.66 16.61
C GLN A 1011 27.20 8.52 15.37
N LYS A 1012 27.34 9.86 15.46
CA LYS A 1012 27.18 10.77 14.30
C LYS A 1012 28.12 10.43 13.15
N LYS A 1013 29.39 10.13 13.46
CA LYS A 1013 30.40 9.82 12.44
C LYS A 1013 30.15 8.47 11.76
N ASN A 1014 29.62 7.48 12.49
CA ASN A 1014 29.40 6.14 11.98
C ASN A 1014 28.01 5.91 11.38
N TYR A 1015 27.04 6.82 11.60
CA TYR A 1015 25.70 6.77 11.00
C TYR A 1015 25.71 6.56 9.47
N PRO A 1016 26.64 7.15 8.69
CA PRO A 1016 26.74 6.87 7.26
C PRO A 1016 27.41 5.53 6.89
N ASN A 1017 28.18 4.89 7.80
CA ASN A 1017 29.09 3.78 7.45
C ASN A 1017 29.27 2.71 8.57
N MET A 1018 28.24 1.87 8.76
CA MET A 1018 28.26 0.57 9.46
C MET A 1018 28.64 0.55 10.97
N GLY A 1019 27.66 0.23 11.82
CA GLY A 1019 27.80 -0.05 13.26
C GLY A 1019 26.62 -0.90 13.81
N ILE A 1020 26.36 -0.85 15.12
CA ILE A 1020 25.23 -1.57 15.77
C ILE A 1020 23.88 -1.24 15.09
N MET A 1021 23.68 0.01 14.68
CA MET A 1021 22.46 0.49 14.00
C MET A 1021 22.16 -0.20 12.66
N ARG A 1022 23.16 -0.71 11.91
CA ARG A 1022 22.91 -1.43 10.64
C ARG A 1022 22.35 -2.84 10.89
N ASN A 1023 22.78 -3.48 11.97
CA ASN A 1023 22.45 -4.87 12.28
C ASN A 1023 21.21 -4.98 13.17
N ASN A 1024 20.72 -3.87 13.73
CA ASN A 1024 19.54 -3.80 14.57
C ASN A 1024 18.69 -2.58 14.19
N ASN A 1025 17.59 -2.84 13.47
CA ASN A 1025 16.68 -1.82 12.91
C ASN A 1025 15.97 -1.00 14.01
N ASP A 1026 15.76 -1.58 15.20
CA ASP A 1026 15.08 -0.90 16.30
C ASP A 1026 15.99 0.16 16.95
N ILE A 1027 17.29 -0.14 17.09
CA ILE A 1027 18.30 0.81 17.57
C ILE A 1027 18.47 1.98 16.59
N MET A 1028 18.36 1.73 15.28
CA MET A 1028 18.40 2.78 14.25
C MET A 1028 17.24 3.76 14.39
N LYS A 1029 16.01 3.24 14.53
CA LYS A 1029 14.80 4.05 14.73
C LYS A 1029 14.86 4.86 16.04
N LEU A 1030 15.36 4.27 17.13
CA LEU A 1030 15.56 4.98 18.40
C LEU A 1030 16.54 6.15 18.27
N TRP A 1031 17.62 5.98 17.50
CA TRP A 1031 18.58 7.05 17.24
C TRP A 1031 17.97 8.18 16.40
N GLU A 1032 17.27 7.85 15.32
CA GLU A 1032 16.62 8.84 14.45
C GLU A 1032 15.58 9.66 15.20
N SER A 1033 14.73 9.00 16.00
CA SER A 1033 13.76 9.67 16.87
C SER A 1033 14.43 10.59 17.90
N PHE A 1034 15.52 10.13 18.52
CA PHE A 1034 16.28 10.94 19.48
C PHE A 1034 16.90 12.20 18.84
N ILE A 1035 17.41 12.10 17.61
CA ILE A 1035 17.97 13.25 16.87
C ILE A 1035 16.88 14.25 16.49
N GLU A 1036 15.73 13.78 15.98
CA GLU A 1036 14.63 14.66 15.59
C GLU A 1036 14.04 15.40 16.80
N ASN A 1037 13.84 14.71 17.92
CA ASN A 1037 13.34 15.32 19.15
C ASN A 1037 14.28 16.38 19.75
N ASN A 1038 15.57 16.35 19.41
CA ASN A 1038 16.58 17.28 19.91
C ASN A 1038 17.20 18.13 18.80
N LYS A 1039 16.57 18.22 17.63
CA LYS A 1039 17.07 18.82 16.38
C LYS A 1039 17.86 20.13 16.56
N PRO A 1040 17.41 21.14 17.35
CA PRO A 1040 18.15 22.39 17.53
C PRO A 1040 19.57 22.23 18.08
N LEU A 1041 19.80 21.19 18.90
CA LEU A 1041 21.12 20.92 19.49
C LEU A 1041 22.05 20.14 18.55
N PHE A 1042 21.50 19.62 17.45
CA PHE A 1042 22.20 18.73 16.52
C PHE A 1042 22.46 19.35 15.14
N MET A 1043 21.93 20.55 14.87
CA MET A 1043 22.13 21.35 13.65
C MET A 1043 23.61 21.69 13.39
N THR A 1044 23.97 21.77 12.12
CA THR A 1044 25.26 22.21 11.60
C THR A 1044 25.37 23.73 11.60
N PHE A 1045 26.60 24.25 11.51
CA PHE A 1045 26.82 25.69 11.37
C PHE A 1045 26.16 26.29 10.11
N HIS A 1046 25.99 25.52 9.04
CA HIS A 1046 25.29 25.94 7.83
C HIS A 1046 23.77 26.06 8.06
N GLU A 1047 23.17 25.08 8.73
CA GLU A 1047 21.74 25.11 9.07
C GLU A 1047 21.43 26.27 10.02
N ILE A 1048 22.22 26.44 11.08
CA ILE A 1048 22.08 27.58 12.01
C ILE A 1048 22.24 28.91 11.29
N TRP A 1049 23.14 29.00 10.30
CA TRP A 1049 23.33 30.22 9.52
C TRP A 1049 22.15 30.51 8.60
N ASN A 1050 21.61 29.49 7.93
CA ASN A 1050 20.41 29.63 7.09
C ASN A 1050 19.17 30.01 7.93
N ASP A 1051 18.98 29.41 9.11
CA ASP A 1051 17.89 29.75 10.03
C ASP A 1051 17.98 31.20 10.50
N ASN A 1052 19.19 31.68 10.85
CA ASN A 1052 19.38 33.08 11.22
C ASN A 1052 19.17 34.05 10.04
N LEU A 1053 19.55 33.66 8.82
CA LEU A 1053 19.28 34.44 7.62
C LEU A 1053 17.77 34.55 7.36
N TYR A 1054 17.04 33.44 7.52
CA TYR A 1054 15.58 33.40 7.42
C TYR A 1054 14.93 34.27 8.49
N ASN A 1055 15.35 34.16 9.76
CA ASN A 1055 14.82 34.98 10.85
C ASN A 1055 15.08 36.47 10.63
N LEU A 1056 16.24 36.83 10.08
CA LEU A 1056 16.54 38.21 9.69
C LEU A 1056 15.61 38.69 8.57
N GLU A 1057 15.37 37.86 7.57
CA GLU A 1057 14.44 38.16 6.48
C GLU A 1057 13.03 38.44 7.01
N GLN A 1058 12.51 37.56 7.87
CA GLN A 1058 11.20 37.72 8.49
C GLN A 1058 11.12 38.98 9.35
N TYR A 1059 12.19 39.29 10.10
CA TYR A 1059 12.27 40.50 10.90
C TYR A 1059 12.21 41.77 10.03
N ILE A 1060 12.96 41.80 8.91
CA ILE A 1060 12.95 42.95 7.99
C ILE A 1060 11.56 43.08 7.34
N LYS A 1061 10.93 41.99 6.89
CA LYS A 1061 9.58 42.01 6.33
C LYS A 1061 8.54 42.55 7.31
N THR A 1062 8.65 42.16 8.58
CA THR A 1062 7.67 42.53 9.62
C THR A 1062 7.85 43.97 10.10
N TYR A 1063 9.09 44.38 10.37
CA TYR A 1063 9.37 45.65 11.06
C TYR A 1063 10.00 46.72 10.19
N ASN A 1064 10.33 46.40 8.93
CA ASN A 1064 10.96 47.29 7.95
C ASN A 1064 12.22 48.00 8.48
N LYS A 1065 13.00 47.30 9.31
CA LYS A 1065 14.25 47.78 9.92
C LYS A 1065 15.18 46.61 10.25
N LEU A 1066 16.46 46.87 10.44
CA LEU A 1066 17.40 45.85 10.94
C LEU A 1066 17.23 45.64 12.45
N PRO A 1067 17.40 44.40 12.95
CA PRO A 1067 17.35 44.10 14.38
C PRO A 1067 18.47 44.82 15.14
N SER A 1068 18.14 45.34 16.32
CA SER A 1068 19.04 46.18 17.13
C SER A 1068 19.91 45.35 18.07
N GLN A 1069 21.18 45.73 18.24
CA GLN A 1069 22.11 45.08 19.20
C GLN A 1069 21.85 45.44 20.66
N ILE A 1070 20.97 46.40 20.92
CA ILE A 1070 20.60 46.89 22.25
C ILE A 1070 19.10 46.75 22.50
N ASP A 1071 18.45 45.82 21.78
CA ASP A 1071 17.03 45.51 21.98
C ASP A 1071 16.81 44.85 23.35
N SER A 1072 15.64 45.09 23.95
CA SER A 1072 15.23 44.46 25.21
C SER A 1072 14.88 42.99 25.04
N ASP A 1073 14.47 42.57 23.84
CA ASP A 1073 14.26 41.16 23.51
C ASP A 1073 15.60 40.50 23.19
N ILE A 1074 15.94 39.45 23.94
CA ILE A 1074 17.23 38.76 23.84
C ILE A 1074 17.44 38.10 22.46
N ASN A 1075 16.37 37.66 21.79
CA ASN A 1075 16.45 37.02 20.48
C ASN A 1075 16.69 38.07 19.39
N ILE A 1076 15.99 39.21 19.46
CA ILE A 1076 16.23 40.35 18.55
C ILE A 1076 17.63 40.91 18.77
N GLN A 1077 18.08 41.02 20.02
CA GLN A 1077 19.42 41.44 20.37
C GLN A 1077 20.49 40.53 19.77
N GLN A 1078 20.32 39.21 19.91
CA GLN A 1078 21.23 38.20 19.35
C GLN A 1078 21.24 38.23 17.82
N LEU A 1079 20.07 38.36 17.18
CA LEU A 1079 19.94 38.48 15.73
C LEU A 1079 20.63 39.75 15.21
N GLY A 1080 20.47 40.89 15.90
CA GLY A 1080 21.20 42.14 15.59
C GLY A 1080 22.71 42.03 15.78
N GLY A 1081 23.17 41.30 16.80
CA GLY A 1081 24.57 40.95 17.01
C GLY A 1081 25.12 40.09 15.86
N TRP A 1082 24.34 39.10 15.44
CA TRP A 1082 24.67 38.20 14.34
C TRP A 1082 24.80 38.95 13.00
N VAL A 1083 23.85 39.84 12.65
CA VAL A 1083 23.89 40.66 11.43
C VAL A 1083 25.19 41.46 11.31
N SER A 1084 25.60 42.14 12.39
CA SER A 1084 26.84 42.93 12.41
C SER A 1084 28.07 42.06 12.21
N THR A 1085 28.06 40.86 12.80
CA THR A 1085 29.11 39.86 12.60
C THR A 1085 29.16 39.41 11.15
N GLN A 1086 28.01 39.13 10.51
CA GLN A 1086 27.96 38.73 9.10
C GLN A 1086 28.45 39.84 8.16
N LYS A 1087 28.08 41.11 8.37
CA LYS A 1087 28.62 42.25 7.60
C LYS A 1087 30.15 42.29 7.65
N THR A 1088 30.72 42.19 8.86
CA THR A 1088 32.18 42.18 9.06
C THR A 1088 32.83 40.95 8.42
N ASN A 1089 32.20 39.78 8.53
CA ASN A 1089 32.72 38.53 8.00
C ASN A 1089 32.70 38.49 6.47
N PHE A 1090 31.67 39.08 5.86
CA PHE A 1090 31.53 39.22 4.42
C PHE A 1090 32.60 40.16 3.84
N GLU A 1091 32.83 41.32 4.47
CA GLU A 1091 33.89 42.26 4.08
C GLU A 1091 35.29 41.67 4.22
N LYS A 1092 35.55 40.90 5.29
CA LYS A 1092 36.88 40.35 5.59
C LYS A 1092 37.12 38.93 5.05
N HIS A 1093 36.17 38.35 4.33
CA HIS A 1093 36.25 36.98 3.80
C HIS A 1093 36.67 35.94 4.85
N ARG A 1094 35.98 35.91 6.00
CA ARG A 1094 36.36 35.07 7.15
C ARG A 1094 35.21 34.21 7.69
N ASP A 1095 35.54 33.24 8.52
CA ASP A 1095 34.60 32.27 9.11
C ASP A 1095 33.74 31.57 8.05
N ILE A 1096 32.42 31.48 8.25
CA ILE A 1096 31.50 30.81 7.33
C ILE A 1096 31.40 31.51 5.96
N MET A 1097 31.75 32.81 5.89
CA MET A 1097 31.81 33.58 4.63
C MET A 1097 33.02 33.23 3.76
N LYS A 1098 33.88 32.28 4.17
CA LYS A 1098 34.88 31.66 3.29
C LYS A 1098 34.24 30.68 2.31
N ASP A 1099 33.08 30.13 2.66
CA ASP A 1099 32.32 29.26 1.78
C ASP A 1099 31.69 30.11 0.66
N PRO A 1100 32.00 29.83 -0.62
CA PRO A 1100 31.45 30.58 -1.75
C PRO A 1100 29.91 30.57 -1.79
N VAL A 1101 29.28 29.46 -1.40
CA VAL A 1101 27.82 29.29 -1.45
C VAL A 1101 27.15 30.18 -0.41
N ILE A 1102 27.64 30.16 0.83
CA ILE A 1102 27.10 31.00 1.91
C ILE A 1102 27.36 32.48 1.63
N ARG A 1103 28.55 32.80 1.11
CA ARG A 1103 28.91 34.17 0.76
C ARG A 1103 28.03 34.72 -0.37
N ASN A 1104 27.72 33.92 -1.39
CA ASN A 1104 26.82 34.32 -2.46
C ASN A 1104 25.38 34.50 -1.94
N LYS A 1105 24.88 33.59 -1.09
CA LYS A 1105 23.56 33.75 -0.45
C LYS A 1105 23.45 35.06 0.35
N TRP A 1106 24.49 35.43 1.09
CA TRP A 1106 24.51 36.70 1.81
C TRP A 1106 24.56 37.91 0.87
N LEU A 1107 25.31 37.81 -0.24
CA LEU A 1107 25.35 38.85 -1.27
C LEU A 1107 23.97 39.05 -1.92
N ASP A 1108 23.31 37.96 -2.29
CA ASP A 1108 21.95 37.98 -2.85
C ASP A 1108 20.97 38.60 -1.86
N PHE A 1109 21.05 38.22 -0.58
CA PHE A 1109 20.24 38.82 0.47
C PHE A 1109 20.43 40.34 0.60
N MET A 1110 21.68 40.83 0.57
CA MET A 1110 21.96 42.27 0.60
C MET A 1110 21.44 42.99 -0.65
N ASN A 1111 21.47 42.34 -1.81
CA ASN A 1111 20.93 42.88 -3.06
C ASN A 1111 19.40 42.94 -3.06
N THR A 1112 18.71 42.01 -2.39
CA THR A 1112 17.26 42.03 -2.21
C THR A 1112 16.81 43.15 -1.28
N TYR A 1113 17.62 43.50 -0.28
CA TYR A 1113 17.31 44.52 0.73
C TYR A 1113 18.26 45.72 0.67
N PRO A 1114 18.49 46.34 -0.51
CA PRO A 1114 19.62 47.23 -0.73
C PRO A 1114 19.56 48.47 0.16
N LEU A 1115 18.36 48.95 0.50
CA LEU A 1115 18.12 50.10 1.39
C LEU A 1115 18.76 49.94 2.78
N PHE A 1116 18.88 48.72 3.30
CA PHE A 1116 19.41 48.43 4.63
C PHE A 1116 20.93 48.11 4.63
N PHE A 1117 21.51 47.94 3.44
CA PHE A 1117 22.89 47.53 3.23
C PHE A 1117 23.68 48.47 2.28
N ARG A 1118 23.11 49.63 1.90
CA ARG A 1118 23.77 50.64 1.04
C ARG A 1118 25.14 51.05 1.58
N SER A 1119 26.10 51.23 0.67
CA SER A 1119 27.40 51.79 1.03
C SER A 1119 27.29 53.29 1.32
N ASN A 1120 28.23 53.84 2.09
CA ASN A 1120 28.30 55.29 2.31
C ASN A 1120 28.45 56.08 0.99
N LYS A 1121 29.01 55.46 -0.07
CA LYS A 1121 29.17 56.02 -1.41
C LYS A 1121 27.84 56.15 -2.14
N ASP A 1122 26.98 55.14 -2.06
CA ASP A 1122 25.65 55.15 -2.69
C ASP A 1122 24.72 56.17 -2.01
N ILE A 1123 24.77 56.24 -0.67
CA ILE A 1123 24.02 57.24 0.11
C ILE A 1123 24.49 58.65 -0.26
N TRP A 1124 25.79 58.84 -0.47
CA TRP A 1124 26.33 60.14 -0.87
C TRP A 1124 25.84 60.57 -2.26
N TYR A 1125 25.88 59.68 -3.26
CA TYR A 1125 25.40 60.00 -4.61
C TYR A 1125 23.89 60.26 -4.67
N ASP A 1126 23.09 59.57 -3.88
CA ASP A 1126 21.64 59.80 -3.79
C ASP A 1126 21.32 61.22 -3.28
N TYR A 1127 21.91 61.61 -2.15
CA TYR A 1127 21.76 62.97 -1.60
C TYR A 1127 22.35 64.05 -2.53
N PHE A 1128 23.44 63.73 -3.24
CA PHE A 1128 24.05 64.59 -4.25
C PHE A 1128 23.10 64.86 -5.41
N GLN A 1129 22.49 63.83 -5.99
CA GLN A 1129 21.52 63.94 -7.09
C GLN A 1129 20.25 64.70 -6.66
N GLN A 1130 19.71 64.40 -5.47
CA GLN A 1130 18.54 65.09 -4.95
C GLN A 1130 18.83 66.59 -4.70
N SER A 1131 20.00 66.91 -4.17
CA SER A 1131 20.44 68.30 -3.97
C SER A 1131 20.63 69.03 -5.30
N SER A 1132 21.19 68.34 -6.30
CA SER A 1132 21.37 68.86 -7.67
C SER A 1132 20.02 69.16 -8.33
N ASN A 1133 19.08 68.21 -8.30
CA ASN A 1133 17.73 68.38 -8.84
C ASN A 1133 16.96 69.53 -8.15
N TYR A 1134 17.11 69.66 -6.83
CA TYR A 1134 16.52 70.79 -6.10
C TYR A 1134 17.08 72.13 -6.60
N ILE A 1135 18.39 72.23 -6.78
CA ILE A 1135 19.06 73.42 -7.29
C ILE A 1135 18.61 73.73 -8.74
N ILE A 1136 18.49 72.72 -9.59
CA ILE A 1136 18.02 72.88 -10.98
C ILE A 1136 16.62 73.48 -11.01
N ASN A 1137 15.70 72.93 -10.21
CA ASN A 1137 14.28 73.26 -10.24
C ASN A 1137 13.96 74.60 -9.56
N TYR A 1138 14.63 74.91 -8.44
CA TYR A 1138 14.30 76.08 -7.62
C TYR A 1138 15.33 77.21 -7.70
N LYS A 1139 16.44 77.00 -8.44
CA LYS A 1139 17.53 77.97 -8.65
C LYS A 1139 18.12 78.55 -7.35
N LYS A 1140 18.03 77.79 -6.24
CA LYS A 1140 18.56 78.17 -4.92
C LYS A 1140 19.02 76.94 -4.13
N ARG A 1141 19.89 77.12 -3.12
CA ARG A 1141 20.28 76.03 -2.22
C ARG A 1141 19.09 75.58 -1.35
N PRO A 1142 18.93 74.28 -1.08
CA PRO A 1142 17.99 73.81 -0.06
C PRO A 1142 18.42 74.36 1.31
N SER A 1143 17.47 74.93 2.06
CA SER A 1143 17.75 75.58 3.34
C SER A 1143 17.89 74.56 4.47
N SER A 1144 18.95 74.66 5.29
CA SER A 1144 19.14 73.81 6.49
C SER A 1144 18.17 74.10 7.63
N THR A 1145 17.34 75.13 7.49
CA THR A 1145 16.28 75.54 8.44
C THR A 1145 14.88 75.49 7.82
N ASP A 1146 14.72 74.85 6.65
CA ASP A 1146 13.42 74.71 5.99
C ASP A 1146 12.40 73.98 6.90
N LYS A 1147 11.12 74.32 6.77
CA LYS A 1147 10.02 73.66 7.49
C LYS A 1147 9.76 72.25 6.93
N ASN A 1148 10.03 72.02 5.65
CA ASN A 1148 9.97 70.69 5.06
C ASN A 1148 11.22 69.90 5.49
N LYS A 1149 11.01 68.81 6.23
CA LYS A 1149 12.08 67.97 6.79
C LYS A 1149 13.05 67.44 5.74
N HIS A 1150 12.56 67.11 4.53
CA HIS A 1150 13.39 66.61 3.45
C HIS A 1150 14.33 67.69 2.91
N ILE A 1151 13.79 68.88 2.62
CA ILE A 1151 14.58 70.04 2.16
C ILE A 1151 15.59 70.45 3.23
N GLN A 1152 15.17 70.41 4.50
CA GLN A 1152 16.04 70.68 5.65
C GLN A 1152 17.23 69.70 5.72
N GLN A 1153 16.99 68.40 5.48
CA GLN A 1153 18.02 67.37 5.46
C GLN A 1153 19.01 67.58 4.29
N LEU A 1154 18.52 67.88 3.08
CA LEU A 1154 19.38 68.20 1.93
C LEU A 1154 20.26 69.42 2.22
N GLY A 1155 19.69 70.48 2.80
CA GLY A 1155 20.42 71.68 3.18
C GLY A 1155 21.53 71.42 4.22
N ARG A 1156 21.22 70.64 5.27
CA ARG A 1156 22.24 70.23 6.27
C ARG A 1156 23.31 69.33 5.67
N TRP A 1157 22.93 68.44 4.76
CA TRP A 1157 23.87 67.56 4.07
C TRP A 1157 24.85 68.37 3.20
N LEU A 1158 24.39 69.35 2.42
CA LEU A 1158 25.26 70.24 1.63
C LEU A 1158 26.27 71.01 2.48
N ILE A 1159 25.85 71.52 3.64
CA ILE A 1159 26.75 72.21 4.59
C ILE A 1159 27.85 71.26 5.08
N THR A 1160 27.45 70.04 5.48
CA THR A 1160 28.39 69.01 5.93
C THR A 1160 29.37 68.61 4.84
N GLN A 1161 28.92 68.41 3.61
CA GLN A 1161 29.80 68.07 2.49
C GLN A 1161 30.75 69.21 2.13
N THR A 1162 30.30 70.47 2.16
CA THR A 1162 31.17 71.64 1.96
C THR A 1162 32.29 71.70 3.01
N LYS A 1163 31.98 71.40 4.27
CA LYS A 1163 32.96 71.34 5.36
C LYS A 1163 33.94 70.16 5.20
N ASN A 1164 33.43 69.00 4.83
CA ASN A 1164 34.24 67.78 4.61
C ASN A 1164 35.18 67.95 3.41
N TYR A 1165 34.72 68.61 2.34
CA TYR A 1165 35.52 68.93 1.16
C TYR A 1165 36.69 69.87 1.50
N LYS A 1166 36.42 70.98 2.22
CA LYS A 1166 37.43 71.94 2.68
C LYS A 1166 38.49 71.32 3.59
N SER A 1167 38.12 70.31 4.38
CA SER A 1167 39.03 69.64 5.32
C SER A 1167 39.62 68.32 4.83
N ASN A 1168 39.25 67.87 3.62
CA ASN A 1168 39.62 66.57 3.04
C ASN A 1168 39.40 65.38 4.00
N LYS A 1169 38.19 65.26 4.55
CA LYS A 1169 37.82 64.23 5.54
C LYS A 1169 36.65 63.36 5.09
N PHE A 1170 36.58 62.16 5.64
CA PHE A 1170 35.55 61.15 5.34
C PHE A 1170 35.51 60.81 3.85
N ILE A 1171 34.32 60.71 3.26
CA ILE A 1171 34.14 60.27 1.87
C ILE A 1171 34.77 61.22 0.82
N MET A 1172 35.04 62.47 1.20
CA MET A 1172 35.74 63.46 0.34
C MET A 1172 37.23 63.16 0.14
N GLN A 1173 37.76 62.12 0.81
CA GLN A 1173 39.11 61.60 0.56
C GLN A 1173 39.18 60.71 -0.70
N GLU A 1174 38.04 60.19 -1.16
CA GLU A 1174 37.96 59.47 -2.43
C GLU A 1174 38.04 60.45 -3.60
N LEU A 1175 39.00 60.21 -4.49
CA LEU A 1175 39.35 61.12 -5.58
C LEU A 1175 38.16 61.38 -6.53
N GLU A 1176 37.40 60.33 -6.87
CA GLU A 1176 36.21 60.41 -7.74
C GLU A 1176 35.06 61.22 -7.14
N ILE A 1177 34.77 61.01 -5.85
CA ILE A 1177 33.70 61.72 -5.11
C ILE A 1177 34.06 63.19 -4.98
N ARG A 1178 35.32 63.46 -4.66
CA ARG A 1178 35.85 64.81 -4.55
C ARG A 1178 35.77 65.56 -5.88
N GLN A 1179 36.15 64.92 -6.98
CA GLN A 1179 36.08 65.50 -8.32
C GLN A 1179 34.63 65.77 -8.76
N SER A 1180 33.71 64.83 -8.49
CA SER A 1180 32.28 65.02 -8.74
C SER A 1180 31.69 66.20 -7.95
N TRP A 1181 32.15 66.41 -6.71
CA TRP A 1181 31.77 67.56 -5.89
C TRP A 1181 32.36 68.89 -6.41
N GLU A 1182 33.61 68.88 -6.87
CA GLU A 1182 34.25 70.03 -7.51
C GLU A 1182 33.50 70.46 -8.77
N ASP A 1183 33.19 69.51 -9.65
CA ASP A 1183 32.42 69.76 -10.87
C ASP A 1183 31.02 70.32 -10.56
N PHE A 1184 30.35 69.76 -9.54
CA PHE A 1184 29.04 70.22 -9.09
C PHE A 1184 29.06 71.65 -8.55
N THR A 1185 30.01 71.97 -7.68
CA THR A 1185 30.12 73.32 -7.11
C THR A 1185 30.54 74.35 -8.16
N LYS A 1186 31.32 73.95 -9.17
CA LYS A 1186 31.70 74.78 -10.32
C LYS A 1186 30.54 75.01 -11.29
N GLN A 1187 29.73 73.97 -11.54
CA GLN A 1187 28.55 74.06 -12.42
C GLN A 1187 27.49 75.03 -11.87
N TYR A 1188 27.41 75.17 -10.54
CA TYR A 1188 26.46 76.05 -9.85
C TYR A 1188 27.18 77.15 -9.04
N ASP A 1189 28.28 77.70 -9.56
CA ASP A 1189 29.10 78.73 -8.91
C ASP A 1189 28.27 79.91 -8.35
N TYR A 1190 27.29 80.40 -9.10
CA TYR A 1190 26.37 81.49 -8.72
C TYR A 1190 25.51 81.19 -7.48
N ILE A 1191 25.41 79.91 -7.10
CA ILE A 1191 24.72 79.43 -5.90
C ILE A 1191 25.73 79.14 -4.80
N PHE A 1192 26.97 78.76 -5.17
CA PHE A 1192 27.99 78.34 -4.24
C PHE A 1192 28.97 79.42 -3.76
N GLU A 1193 29.08 80.55 -4.47
CA GLU A 1193 29.79 81.75 -4.07
C GLU A 1193 28.92 82.64 -3.16
N THR A 1194 29.09 82.48 -1.86
CA THR A 1194 28.88 83.49 -0.80
C THR A 1194 29.55 83.03 0.47
#